data_AF-A0A7Y2GZ52-F1
#
_entry.id   AF-A0A7Y2GZ52-F1
#
_cell.length_a   1.000
_cell.length_b   1.000
_cell.length_c   1.000
_cell.angle_alpha   90.00
_cell.angle_beta   90.00
_cell.angle_gamma   90.00
#
_symmetry.space_group_name_H-M   'P 1'
#
loop_
_entity.id
_entity.type
_entity.pdbx_description
1 polymer ?
#
loop_
_entity_poly.entity_id
_entity_poly.type
_entity_poly.pdbx_seq_one_letter_code
_entity_poly.pdbx_strand_id
1 'polypeptide(L)'
;MTRLGVFGGTFNPPHSAHLAVARRAREQARLDEVLWIPAALPPHKQDDTVASARHRRRMLEILIDGEPGFRISDVELERSGPSYTADTLEELAARHPDAELYLIIGEDSLRRLQSWYRPDRILRAVSDILVYRRPDAATGEPVDRMFLNRYTMLGGEPIELSSSGIRRALSSRSDPTGALDGIPDDVVGYIRKYDLYTGKRPATTQSEPIPESTVPDIPKRLEERIAQLIFPRIGSNMPGGARVEEDEARVADILERHAVGGLVLFNGDRVRTPHTLSRLQTLASHPLLVTADIERGAGQQIRGATVFPHAFAFSRLERREAEMVKAAARITAREALAAGIHLALGPVADIHSNEANPIISLRAFGSDASTAGRLASAWIEGASAEGLLTCVKHFPGHGDTVDDSHDTTPVVRANRATLESRELAPFRETLKAGADLVMTAHVSYPALDPDGLPATASHPILIDLLRGEMGFEGAIISDSLLMAGAGDDRSNAPGLNAQRLLEAGIDILLDVSDVDAVVDHLVGAVQDGSFDERIINASFRRVWALKTRMMERFGEGVFLDAGLAMKPTELRNDRNRKIADEISFETVRILSGHPSDSELSRVDADTGKGLLGITILANENHADPTGSTLEEAGSSLWRSATWRTITPETPAAERAAIISLADRMPCVVVAPVVKPAAWHQYGLTDDLKILTSNLLGRSNCVLACMGPSSIADELPNASLTLCAWSDVLPSFRAVVRKLRTFASAT
;
A
#
# COMPACT_ATOMS: atom_id res chain seq x y z
N MET A 1 4.13 15.49 -38.65
CA MET A 1 4.57 15.26 -37.28
C MET A 1 4.35 16.54 -36.50
N THR A 2 3.81 16.42 -35.29
CA THR A 2 3.53 17.58 -34.41
C THR A 2 4.85 18.09 -33.84
N ARG A 3 5.09 19.40 -33.85
CA ARG A 3 6.34 20.00 -33.35
C ARG A 3 6.10 20.53 -31.95
N LEU A 4 6.70 19.88 -30.96
CA LEU A 4 6.42 20.09 -29.54
C LEU A 4 7.61 20.74 -28.84
N GLY A 5 7.41 21.95 -28.33
CA GLY A 5 8.38 22.61 -27.45
C GLY A 5 8.35 22.00 -26.06
N VAL A 6 9.52 21.73 -25.49
CA VAL A 6 9.68 21.23 -24.12
C VAL A 6 10.38 22.30 -23.31
N PHE A 7 9.63 23.00 -22.44
CA PHE A 7 10.13 24.08 -21.61
C PHE A 7 10.15 23.68 -20.14
N GLY A 8 11.26 23.08 -19.72
CA GLY A 8 11.49 22.65 -18.34
C GLY A 8 12.13 23.74 -17.49
N GLY A 9 11.72 23.82 -16.22
CA GLY A 9 12.31 24.81 -15.32
C GLY A 9 11.79 24.70 -13.89
N THR A 10 12.51 25.35 -12.96
CA THR A 10 12.03 25.47 -11.59
C THR A 10 10.85 26.41 -11.49
N PHE A 11 10.79 27.50 -12.29
CA PHE A 11 9.71 28.49 -12.30
C PHE A 11 9.35 29.01 -10.89
N ASN A 12 10.26 29.77 -10.27
CA ASN A 12 10.17 30.10 -8.84
C ASN A 12 10.37 31.60 -8.53
N PRO A 13 9.39 32.48 -8.79
CA PRO A 13 8.11 32.19 -9.44
C PRO A 13 8.20 32.20 -10.98
N PRO A 14 7.18 31.66 -11.68
CA PRO A 14 6.99 31.92 -13.11
C PRO A 14 6.66 33.42 -13.34
N HIS A 15 7.00 33.95 -14.52
CA HIS A 15 6.87 35.39 -14.83
C HIS A 15 6.85 35.64 -16.34
N SER A 16 6.53 36.88 -16.74
CA SER A 16 6.34 37.31 -18.14
C SER A 16 7.54 36.99 -19.06
N ALA A 17 8.78 37.07 -18.57
CA ALA A 17 9.92 36.70 -19.40
C ALA A 17 9.94 35.21 -19.78
N HIS A 18 9.47 34.30 -18.90
CA HIS A 18 9.30 32.89 -19.29
C HIS A 18 8.26 32.78 -20.41
N LEU A 19 7.14 33.50 -20.27
CA LEU A 19 6.06 33.49 -21.25
C LEU A 19 6.51 34.04 -22.61
N ALA A 20 7.28 35.13 -22.60
CA ALA A 20 7.86 35.70 -23.81
C ALA A 20 8.85 34.77 -24.50
N VAL A 21 9.67 34.03 -23.74
CA VAL A 21 10.56 33.00 -24.29
C VAL A 21 9.75 31.87 -24.94
N ALA A 22 8.71 31.37 -24.29
CA ALA A 22 7.87 30.31 -24.83
C ALA A 22 7.12 30.75 -26.10
N ARG A 23 6.57 31.97 -26.12
CA ARG A 23 5.94 32.56 -27.32
C ARG A 23 6.94 32.68 -28.47
N ARG A 24 8.13 33.21 -28.20
CA ARG A 24 9.18 33.36 -29.21
C ARG A 24 9.68 32.02 -29.74
N ALA A 25 9.87 31.04 -28.86
CA ALA A 25 10.25 29.69 -29.26
C ALA A 25 9.20 29.08 -30.19
N ARG A 26 7.92 29.21 -29.81
CA ARG A 26 6.80 28.72 -30.61
C ARG A 26 6.71 29.39 -31.98
N GLU A 27 6.84 30.70 -32.05
CA GLU A 27 6.77 31.45 -33.31
C GLU A 27 7.98 31.17 -34.21
N GLN A 28 9.20 31.36 -33.71
CA GLN A 28 10.42 31.28 -34.50
C GLN A 28 10.69 29.84 -34.97
N ALA A 29 10.46 28.85 -34.11
CA ALA A 29 10.61 27.45 -34.47
C ALA A 29 9.33 26.85 -35.06
N ARG A 30 8.23 27.60 -35.22
CA ARG A 30 6.92 27.11 -35.71
C ARG A 30 6.48 25.83 -34.99
N LEU A 31 6.44 25.88 -33.67
CA LEU A 31 5.96 24.79 -32.82
C LEU A 31 4.43 24.83 -32.79
N ASP A 32 3.81 23.65 -32.82
CA ASP A 32 2.36 23.53 -32.69
C ASP A 32 1.93 23.83 -31.24
N GLU A 33 2.71 23.31 -30.28
CA GLU A 33 2.46 23.44 -28.84
C GLU A 33 3.78 23.57 -28.04
N VAL A 34 3.72 24.20 -26.87
CA VAL A 34 4.81 24.19 -25.88
C VAL A 34 4.32 23.57 -24.57
N LEU A 35 4.95 22.47 -24.18
CA LEU A 35 4.80 21.84 -22.87
C LEU A 35 5.67 22.52 -21.83
N TRP A 36 5.03 23.05 -20.80
CA TRP A 36 5.65 23.64 -19.63
C TRP A 36 5.83 22.58 -18.55
N ILE A 37 7.07 22.35 -18.12
CA ILE A 37 7.40 21.25 -17.21
C ILE A 37 7.95 21.82 -15.90
N PRO A 38 7.10 21.98 -14.87
CA PRO A 38 7.57 22.37 -13.56
C PRO A 38 8.42 21.24 -12.99
N ALA A 39 9.70 21.51 -12.76
CA ALA A 39 10.58 20.52 -12.15
C ALA A 39 10.02 20.09 -10.79
N ALA A 40 9.90 18.79 -10.51
CA ALA A 40 9.45 18.30 -9.21
C ALA A 40 10.56 18.45 -8.16
N LEU A 41 11.74 17.90 -8.47
CA LEU A 41 12.94 17.94 -7.62
C LEU A 41 14.12 18.48 -8.44
N PRO A 42 14.32 19.81 -8.51
CA PRO A 42 15.37 20.40 -9.33
C PRO A 42 16.76 20.03 -8.77
N PRO A 43 17.60 19.28 -9.52
CA PRO A 43 18.88 18.75 -9.01
C PRO A 43 19.91 19.83 -8.68
N HIS A 44 19.76 21.05 -9.21
CA HIS A 44 20.70 22.15 -9.07
C HIS A 44 20.20 23.30 -8.17
N LYS A 45 19.04 23.16 -7.52
CA LYS A 45 18.43 24.18 -6.65
C LYS A 45 17.69 23.54 -5.47
N GLN A 46 18.41 23.19 -4.41
CA GLN A 46 17.85 22.51 -3.23
C GLN A 46 17.73 23.42 -1.99
N ASP A 47 17.89 24.73 -2.13
CA ASP A 47 17.83 25.66 -1.00
C ASP A 47 16.38 25.96 -0.58
N ASP A 48 16.18 26.26 0.72
CA ASP A 48 14.89 26.57 1.38
C ASP A 48 14.06 27.72 0.77
N THR A 49 14.56 28.39 -0.28
CA THR A 49 13.91 29.54 -0.95
C THR A 49 13.04 29.13 -2.15
N VAL A 50 12.89 27.82 -2.37
CA VAL A 50 12.17 27.24 -3.50
C VAL A 50 10.75 26.85 -3.08
N ALA A 51 9.73 27.57 -3.58
CA ALA A 51 8.32 27.27 -3.30
C ALA A 51 7.96 25.86 -3.81
N SER A 52 7.04 25.13 -3.17
CA SER A 52 6.75 23.73 -3.55
C SER A 52 6.37 23.57 -5.04
N ALA A 53 6.66 22.40 -5.62
CA ALA A 53 6.35 22.15 -7.03
C ALA A 53 4.85 22.34 -7.36
N ARG A 54 3.97 22.05 -6.40
CA ARG A 54 2.52 22.31 -6.48
C ARG A 54 2.20 23.80 -6.62
N HIS A 55 2.82 24.67 -5.81
CA HIS A 55 2.63 26.12 -5.95
C HIS A 55 3.17 26.64 -7.27
N ARG A 56 4.33 26.12 -7.71
CA ARG A 56 4.94 26.52 -9.00
C ARG A 56 4.10 26.08 -10.19
N ARG A 57 3.53 24.87 -10.16
CA ARG A 57 2.55 24.38 -11.13
C ARG A 57 1.32 25.29 -11.17
N ARG A 58 0.74 25.62 -10.01
CA ARG A 58 -0.45 26.49 -9.95
C ARG A 58 -0.17 27.90 -10.45
N MET A 59 0.98 28.48 -10.13
CA MET A 59 1.38 29.78 -10.68
C MET A 59 1.65 29.72 -12.18
N LEU A 60 2.12 28.59 -12.72
CA LEU A 60 2.23 28.38 -14.16
C LEU A 60 0.86 28.32 -14.82
N GLU A 61 -0.12 27.62 -14.23
CA GLU A 61 -1.49 27.57 -14.77
C GLU A 61 -2.06 28.96 -14.93
N ILE A 62 -1.90 29.80 -13.90
CA ILE A 62 -2.34 31.19 -13.93
C ILE A 62 -1.56 31.98 -14.99
N LEU A 63 -0.24 31.78 -15.11
CA LEU A 63 0.59 32.53 -16.07
C LEU A 63 0.22 32.24 -17.53
N ILE A 64 -0.12 30.99 -17.86
CA ILE A 64 -0.38 30.58 -19.25
C ILE A 64 -1.88 30.49 -19.58
N ASP A 65 -2.75 30.84 -18.63
CA ASP A 65 -4.20 30.81 -18.86
C ASP A 65 -4.57 31.69 -20.06
N GLY A 66 -5.41 31.15 -20.95
CA GLY A 66 -5.80 31.81 -22.20
C GLY A 66 -4.73 31.85 -23.31
N GLU A 67 -3.54 31.27 -23.12
CA GLU A 67 -2.50 31.23 -24.15
C GLU A 67 -2.69 30.04 -25.11
N PRO A 68 -3.08 30.26 -26.38
CA PRO A 68 -3.33 29.17 -27.30
C PRO A 68 -2.04 28.41 -27.59
N GLY A 69 -2.06 27.09 -27.46
CA GLY A 69 -0.91 26.23 -27.76
C GLY A 69 0.13 26.13 -26.64
N PHE A 70 -0.20 26.51 -25.39
CA PHE A 70 0.60 26.18 -24.21
C PHE A 70 -0.14 25.21 -23.30
N ARG A 71 0.58 24.24 -22.74
CA ARG A 71 0.04 23.26 -21.79
C ARG A 71 1.06 22.93 -20.72
N ILE A 72 0.61 22.64 -19.51
CA ILE A 72 1.46 22.13 -18.44
C ILE A 72 1.50 20.60 -18.52
N SER A 73 2.70 20.05 -18.41
CA SER A 73 2.90 18.61 -18.29
C SER A 73 3.35 18.26 -16.88
N ASP A 74 2.59 17.41 -16.22
CA ASP A 74 2.89 16.90 -14.88
C ASP A 74 3.85 15.70 -14.90
N VAL A 75 4.47 15.40 -16.06
CA VAL A 75 5.36 14.24 -16.28
C VAL A 75 6.48 14.13 -15.25
N GLU A 76 7.06 15.25 -14.79
CA GLU A 76 8.08 15.23 -13.74
C GLU A 76 7.49 15.15 -12.32
N LEU A 77 6.25 15.61 -12.11
CA LEU A 77 5.54 15.50 -10.83
C LEU A 77 5.01 14.08 -10.59
N GLU A 78 4.73 13.35 -11.66
CA GLU A 78 4.31 11.94 -11.65
C GLU A 78 5.49 10.97 -11.45
N ARG A 79 6.73 11.43 -11.69
CA ARG A 79 7.94 10.59 -11.68
C ARG A 79 8.75 10.75 -10.39
N SER A 80 9.14 9.63 -9.79
CA SER A 80 10.00 9.62 -8.60
C SER A 80 11.48 9.87 -8.94
N GLY A 81 12.18 10.66 -8.13
CA GLY A 81 13.61 10.93 -8.29
C GLY A 81 13.91 12.35 -8.78
N PRO A 82 15.19 12.70 -9.01
CA PRO A 82 15.56 14.02 -9.50
C PRO A 82 14.97 14.32 -10.87
N SER A 83 14.61 15.59 -11.10
CA SER A 83 14.13 16.10 -12.37
C SER A 83 15.24 16.18 -13.42
N TYR A 84 15.62 15.04 -14.02
CA TYR A 84 16.59 14.99 -15.11
C TYR A 84 15.92 15.18 -16.47
N THR A 85 16.42 16.14 -17.25
CA THR A 85 15.89 16.47 -18.59
C THR A 85 15.97 15.30 -19.57
N ALA A 86 17.00 14.44 -19.48
CA ALA A 86 17.10 13.25 -20.33
C ALA A 86 15.91 12.31 -20.13
N ASP A 87 15.55 12.01 -18.87
CA ASP A 87 14.45 11.12 -18.53
C ASP A 87 13.10 11.75 -18.92
N THR A 88 12.95 13.08 -18.74
CA THR A 88 11.77 13.84 -19.19
C THR A 88 11.54 13.70 -20.69
N LEU A 89 12.60 13.86 -21.48
CA LEU A 89 12.50 13.80 -22.94
C LEU A 89 12.24 12.38 -23.46
N GLU A 90 12.85 11.36 -22.87
CA GLU A 90 12.57 9.96 -23.23
C GLU A 90 11.10 9.58 -22.96
N GLU A 91 10.57 10.02 -21.81
CA GLU A 91 9.18 9.76 -21.45
C GLU A 91 8.19 10.52 -22.34
N LEU A 92 8.48 11.79 -22.68
CA LEU A 92 7.64 12.56 -23.60
C LEU A 92 7.67 11.99 -25.02
N ALA A 93 8.84 11.50 -25.48
CA ALA A 93 8.94 10.83 -26.77
C ALA A 93 8.10 9.54 -26.79
N ALA A 94 8.03 8.80 -25.67
CA ALA A 94 7.18 7.63 -25.54
C ALA A 94 5.67 7.97 -25.51
N ARG A 95 5.29 9.06 -24.83
CA ARG A 95 3.90 9.55 -24.74
C ARG A 95 3.42 10.20 -26.05
N HIS A 96 4.34 10.71 -26.87
CA HIS A 96 4.05 11.40 -28.12
C HIS A 96 4.92 10.86 -29.27
N PRO A 97 4.70 9.60 -29.72
CA PRO A 97 5.57 8.93 -30.69
C PRO A 97 5.60 9.61 -32.08
N ASP A 98 4.56 10.36 -32.43
CA ASP A 98 4.45 11.09 -33.70
C ASP A 98 4.90 12.56 -33.62
N ALA A 99 5.47 12.97 -32.48
CA ALA A 99 5.91 14.34 -32.24
C ALA A 99 7.43 14.49 -32.33
N GLU A 100 7.86 15.60 -32.94
CA GLU A 100 9.24 16.06 -32.88
C GLU A 100 9.41 16.95 -31.64
N LEU A 101 10.35 16.60 -30.76
CA LEU A 101 10.62 17.37 -29.55
C LEU A 101 11.68 18.45 -29.78
N TYR A 102 11.43 19.65 -29.25
CA TYR A 102 12.34 20.80 -29.29
C TYR A 102 12.60 21.29 -27.86
N LEU A 103 13.82 21.15 -27.36
CA LEU A 103 14.14 21.52 -25.97
C LEU A 103 14.42 23.03 -25.87
N ILE A 104 13.70 23.73 -24.98
CA ILE A 104 13.86 25.17 -24.77
C ILE A 104 14.69 25.41 -23.50
N ILE A 105 15.89 26.00 -23.63
CA ILE A 105 16.79 26.28 -22.50
C ILE A 105 17.49 27.64 -22.62
N GLY A 106 18.04 28.13 -21.52
CA GLY A 106 18.86 29.34 -21.53
C GLY A 106 20.27 29.08 -22.06
N GLU A 107 20.93 30.12 -22.57
CA GLU A 107 22.32 30.06 -23.02
C GLU A 107 23.29 29.58 -21.93
N ASP A 108 23.02 29.93 -20.67
CA ASP A 108 23.79 29.47 -19.51
C ASP A 108 23.64 27.97 -19.24
N SER A 109 22.51 27.38 -19.61
CA SER A 109 22.28 25.93 -19.56
C SER A 109 22.96 25.22 -20.71
N LEU A 110 22.92 25.79 -21.93
CA LEU A 110 23.60 25.23 -23.10
C LEU A 110 25.10 25.03 -22.84
N ARG A 111 25.78 26.04 -22.26
CA ARG A 111 27.23 25.99 -21.99
C ARG A 111 27.62 24.95 -20.93
N ARG A 112 26.66 24.49 -20.12
CA ARG A 112 26.85 23.47 -19.08
C ARG A 112 26.17 22.15 -19.44
N LEU A 113 25.60 22.01 -20.63
CA LEU A 113 24.75 20.88 -20.97
C LEU A 113 25.54 19.55 -20.95
N GLN A 114 26.84 19.57 -21.23
CA GLN A 114 27.72 18.39 -21.14
C GLN A 114 27.81 17.79 -19.74
N SER A 115 27.58 18.59 -18.68
CA SER A 115 27.61 18.10 -17.29
C SER A 115 26.27 17.61 -16.78
N TRP A 116 25.21 17.70 -17.58
CA TRP A 116 23.88 17.22 -17.20
C TRP A 116 23.84 15.68 -17.21
N TYR A 117 22.85 15.12 -16.53
CA TYR A 117 22.65 13.67 -16.51
C TYR A 117 22.31 13.16 -17.92
N ARG A 118 23.18 12.29 -18.47
CA ARG A 118 23.04 11.63 -19.78
C ARG A 118 22.79 12.62 -20.95
N PRO A 119 23.74 13.51 -21.26
CA PRO A 119 23.56 14.55 -22.26
C PRO A 119 23.43 13.99 -23.69
N ASP A 120 23.98 12.80 -23.94
CA ASP A 120 23.86 12.07 -25.19
C ASP A 120 22.41 11.61 -25.45
N ARG A 121 21.64 11.30 -24.40
CA ARG A 121 20.22 10.94 -24.50
C ARG A 121 19.36 12.14 -24.87
N ILE A 122 19.68 13.32 -24.33
CA ILE A 122 19.02 14.58 -24.69
C ILE A 122 19.14 14.82 -26.20
N LEU A 123 20.35 14.70 -26.76
CA LEU A 123 20.60 14.89 -28.19
C LEU A 123 19.90 13.87 -29.10
N ARG A 124 19.62 12.66 -28.61
CA ARG A 124 18.86 11.65 -29.35
C ARG A 124 17.35 11.90 -29.30
N ALA A 125 16.87 12.46 -28.19
CA ALA A 125 15.44 12.66 -27.98
C ALA A 125 14.89 13.94 -28.62
N VAL A 126 15.75 14.91 -28.99
CA VAL A 126 15.31 16.21 -29.54
C VAL A 126 15.78 16.44 -30.97
N SER A 127 14.92 17.08 -31.75
CA SER A 127 15.22 17.53 -33.10
C SER A 127 16.16 18.75 -33.08
N ASP A 128 15.89 19.70 -32.19
CA ASP A 128 16.73 20.89 -31.99
C ASP A 128 16.66 21.41 -30.54
N ILE A 129 17.66 22.17 -30.12
CA ILE A 129 17.72 22.87 -28.84
C ILE A 129 17.52 24.37 -29.10
N LEU A 130 16.42 24.93 -28.62
CA LEU A 130 16.09 26.35 -28.77
C LEU A 130 16.66 27.13 -27.60
N VAL A 131 17.58 28.06 -27.88
CA VAL A 131 18.41 28.71 -26.86
C VAL A 131 18.11 30.20 -26.80
N TYR A 132 17.68 30.68 -25.64
CA TYR A 132 17.47 32.12 -25.40
C TYR A 132 18.59 32.73 -24.56
N ARG A 133 18.91 34.01 -24.84
CA ARG A 133 19.91 34.76 -24.08
C ARG A 133 19.37 35.23 -22.74
N ARG A 134 20.24 35.21 -21.72
CA ARG A 134 19.97 35.79 -20.40
C ARG A 134 20.94 36.95 -20.12
N PRO A 135 20.50 38.03 -19.45
CA PRO A 135 21.37 39.16 -19.09
C PRO A 135 22.59 38.76 -18.25
N ASP A 136 22.44 37.77 -17.36
CA ASP A 136 23.46 37.35 -16.39
C ASP A 136 24.33 36.16 -16.84
N ALA A 137 24.32 35.79 -18.14
CA ALA A 137 25.09 34.64 -18.61
C ALA A 137 26.60 34.92 -18.53
N ALA A 138 27.31 34.22 -17.64
CA ALA A 138 28.76 34.32 -17.50
C ALA A 138 29.45 34.12 -18.87
N THR A 139 30.09 35.17 -19.36
CA THR A 139 30.88 35.17 -20.59
C THR A 139 32.23 34.49 -20.32
N GLY A 140 32.34 33.18 -20.54
CA GLY A 140 33.63 32.51 -20.33
C GLY A 140 33.77 31.10 -20.90
N GLU A 141 32.74 30.26 -20.79
CA GLU A 141 32.86 28.85 -21.21
C GLU A 141 32.37 28.64 -22.65
N PRO A 142 33.17 28.09 -23.57
CA PRO A 142 32.73 27.77 -24.92
C PRO A 142 31.68 26.65 -24.90
N VAL A 143 30.75 26.65 -25.87
CA VAL A 143 29.81 25.54 -26.05
C VAL A 143 30.59 24.28 -26.40
N ASP A 144 30.30 23.18 -25.72
CA ASP A 144 30.97 21.91 -25.95
C ASP A 144 30.77 21.44 -27.41
N ARG A 145 31.82 20.85 -27.98
CA ARG A 145 31.83 20.39 -29.38
C ARG A 145 30.67 19.46 -29.72
N MET A 146 30.20 18.67 -28.75
CA MET A 146 29.08 17.75 -28.90
C MET A 146 27.76 18.44 -29.26
N PHE A 147 27.59 19.71 -28.88
CA PHE A 147 26.38 20.49 -29.16
C PHE A 147 26.57 21.50 -30.30
N LEU A 148 27.77 21.62 -30.86
CA LEU A 148 27.99 22.48 -32.03
C LEU A 148 27.10 22.00 -33.18
N ASN A 149 26.29 22.91 -33.73
CA ASN A 149 25.27 22.66 -34.76
C ASN A 149 24.03 21.87 -34.31
N ARG A 150 23.78 21.73 -32.99
CA ARG A 150 22.57 21.08 -32.44
C ARG A 150 21.71 22.05 -31.60
N TYR A 151 21.82 23.34 -31.88
CA TYR A 151 21.00 24.36 -31.23
C TYR A 151 20.72 25.53 -32.18
N THR A 152 19.59 26.20 -31.96
CA THR A 152 19.17 27.42 -32.63
C THR A 152 19.01 28.55 -31.62
N MET A 153 19.66 29.69 -31.86
CA MET A 153 19.47 30.88 -31.04
C MET A 153 18.12 31.53 -31.34
N LEU A 154 17.32 31.73 -30.30
CA LEU A 154 16.11 32.54 -30.35
C LEU A 154 16.51 34.02 -30.45
N GLY A 155 15.95 34.72 -31.43
CA GLY A 155 16.24 36.13 -31.70
C GLY A 155 15.67 37.08 -30.66
N GLY A 156 15.80 38.39 -30.89
CA GLY A 156 15.23 39.46 -30.06
C GLY A 156 16.04 39.81 -28.80
N GLU A 157 15.71 40.96 -28.21
CA GLU A 157 16.44 41.51 -27.07
C GLU A 157 16.31 40.62 -25.81
N PRO A 158 17.39 40.49 -24.99
CA PRO A 158 17.31 39.86 -23.68
C PRO A 158 16.29 40.56 -22.79
N ILE A 159 15.48 39.79 -22.07
CA ILE A 159 14.52 40.33 -21.11
C ILE A 159 15.20 40.40 -19.74
N GLU A 160 15.41 41.62 -19.23
CA GLU A 160 16.01 41.90 -17.93
C GLU A 160 15.05 41.62 -16.76
N LEU A 161 14.57 40.38 -16.67
CA LEU A 161 13.70 39.93 -15.59
C LEU A 161 14.08 38.51 -15.16
N SER A 162 14.42 38.37 -13.88
CA SER A 162 14.76 37.08 -13.28
C SER A 162 13.87 36.76 -12.08
N SER A 163 13.54 35.48 -11.90
CA SER A 163 12.84 35.02 -10.70
C SER A 163 13.59 35.41 -9.41
N SER A 164 14.92 35.49 -9.44
CA SER A 164 15.71 35.91 -8.27
C SER A 164 15.55 37.41 -7.97
N GLY A 165 15.47 38.26 -8.99
CA GLY A 165 15.15 39.69 -8.85
C GLY A 165 13.74 39.90 -8.28
N ILE A 166 12.77 39.14 -8.79
CA ILE A 166 11.39 39.12 -8.27
C ILE A 166 11.36 38.73 -6.80
N ARG A 167 12.00 37.61 -6.41
CA ARG A 167 12.05 37.18 -5.02
C ARG A 167 12.71 38.23 -4.13
N ARG A 168 13.74 38.92 -4.62
CA ARG A 168 14.39 40.03 -3.91
C ARG A 168 13.40 41.16 -3.67
N ALA A 169 12.71 41.64 -4.71
CA ALA A 169 11.71 42.70 -4.60
C ALA A 169 10.55 42.35 -3.65
N LEU A 170 10.03 41.11 -3.71
CA LEU A 170 9.01 40.59 -2.81
C LEU A 170 9.50 40.56 -1.35
N SER A 171 10.74 40.12 -1.12
CA SER A 171 11.33 40.03 0.22
C SER A 171 11.66 41.38 0.84
N SER A 172 12.10 42.37 0.05
CA SER A 172 12.46 43.71 0.53
C SER A 172 11.27 44.66 0.67
N ARG A 173 10.06 44.25 0.24
CA ARG A 173 8.87 45.12 0.11
C ARG A 173 9.18 46.44 -0.62
N SER A 174 10.14 46.38 -1.53
CA SER A 174 10.68 47.51 -2.27
C SER A 174 11.12 46.98 -3.62
N ASP A 175 10.62 47.59 -4.70
CA ASP A 175 10.90 47.18 -6.07
C ASP A 175 11.57 48.31 -6.86
N PRO A 176 12.83 48.64 -6.57
CA PRO A 176 13.55 49.70 -7.26
C PRO A 176 13.86 49.37 -8.73
N THR A 177 13.66 48.12 -9.14
CA THR A 177 13.94 47.60 -10.49
C THR A 177 12.69 47.41 -11.35
N GLY A 178 11.48 47.60 -10.81
CA GLY A 178 10.22 47.28 -11.51
C GLY A 178 10.06 45.78 -11.81
N ALA A 179 10.68 44.90 -11.02
CA ALA A 179 10.66 43.46 -11.27
C ALA A 179 9.27 42.84 -11.04
N LEU A 180 8.43 43.44 -10.20
CA LEU A 180 7.07 42.97 -9.92
C LEU A 180 6.11 43.23 -11.09
N ASP A 181 6.36 44.29 -11.88
CA ASP A 181 5.60 44.59 -13.11
C ASP A 181 5.73 43.46 -14.15
N GLY A 182 6.75 42.62 -13.99
CA GLY A 182 6.99 41.45 -14.81
C GLY A 182 6.14 40.23 -14.46
N ILE A 183 5.22 40.31 -13.49
CA ILE A 183 4.38 39.19 -13.03
C ILE A 183 2.91 39.59 -13.21
N PRO A 184 2.06 38.76 -13.84
CA PRO A 184 0.63 39.04 -13.91
C PRO A 184 -0.01 39.23 -12.53
N ASP A 185 -0.97 40.14 -12.43
CA ASP A 185 -1.65 40.47 -11.16
C ASP A 185 -2.25 39.24 -10.46
N ASP A 186 -2.76 38.27 -11.21
CA ASP A 186 -3.32 37.03 -10.65
C ASP A 186 -2.24 36.13 -10.04
N VAL A 187 -1.04 36.10 -10.62
CA VAL A 187 0.11 35.40 -10.04
C VAL A 187 0.61 36.14 -8.80
N VAL A 188 0.62 37.48 -8.81
CA VAL A 188 0.93 38.30 -7.62
C VAL A 188 -0.11 38.07 -6.51
N GLY A 189 -1.40 38.00 -6.87
CA GLY A 189 -2.50 37.68 -5.97
C GLY A 189 -2.32 36.30 -5.35
N TYR A 190 -1.93 35.30 -6.14
CA TYR A 190 -1.60 33.96 -5.64
C TYR A 190 -0.40 33.97 -4.70
N ILE A 191 0.70 34.64 -5.07
CA ILE A 191 1.89 34.80 -4.24
C ILE A 191 1.54 35.43 -2.89
N ARG A 192 0.73 36.49 -2.88
CA ARG A 192 0.26 37.16 -1.66
C ARG A 192 -0.66 36.28 -0.82
N LYS A 193 -1.59 35.57 -1.45
CA LYS A 193 -2.53 34.64 -0.78
C LYS A 193 -1.81 33.55 0.00
N TYR A 194 -0.66 33.09 -0.48
CA TYR A 194 0.12 32.01 0.12
C TYR A 194 1.46 32.48 0.74
N ASP A 195 1.62 33.79 0.97
CA ASP A 195 2.83 34.44 1.55
C ASP A 195 4.17 33.90 0.98
N LEU A 196 4.24 33.74 -0.34
CA LEU A 196 5.43 33.21 -0.99
C LEU A 196 6.51 34.30 -1.12
N TYR A 197 7.78 33.94 -0.85
CA TYR A 197 8.99 34.74 -1.15
C TYR A 197 9.27 35.99 -0.29
N THR A 198 8.64 36.16 0.88
CA THR A 198 8.76 37.37 1.71
C THR A 198 9.99 37.44 2.62
N GLY A 199 10.98 36.54 2.47
CA GLY A 199 12.27 36.57 3.20
C GLY A 199 12.17 36.24 4.70
N LYS A 200 10.97 36.29 5.29
CA LYS A 200 10.63 35.38 6.38
C LYS A 200 10.84 33.98 5.82
N ARG A 201 11.43 33.07 6.61
CA ARG A 201 11.18 31.64 6.42
C ARG A 201 9.67 31.57 6.10
N PRO A 202 9.20 30.88 5.04
CA PRO A 202 7.85 30.36 5.19
C PRO A 202 7.92 29.69 6.56
N ALA A 203 7.07 30.12 7.49
CA ALA A 203 6.92 29.35 8.71
C ALA A 203 6.90 27.90 8.21
N THR A 204 7.83 27.06 8.67
CA THR A 204 7.81 25.63 8.36
C THR A 204 6.52 25.14 8.96
N THR A 205 5.42 25.38 8.25
CA THR A 205 4.04 25.47 8.73
C THR A 205 3.97 25.48 10.27
N GLN A 206 4.58 26.48 10.92
CA GLN A 206 4.13 26.86 12.23
C GLN A 206 2.96 27.75 11.90
N SER A 207 1.80 27.13 11.90
CA SER A 207 0.62 27.69 12.53
C SER A 207 0.72 29.21 12.75
N GLU A 208 0.21 30.03 11.81
CA GLU A 208 -0.77 31.00 12.32
C GLU A 208 -1.77 30.17 13.12
N PRO A 209 -2.20 30.64 14.32
CA PRO A 209 -3.08 29.84 15.13
C PRO A 209 -4.12 29.29 14.19
N ILE A 210 -4.08 27.96 14.03
CA ILE A 210 -5.23 27.11 14.18
C ILE A 210 -6.33 28.04 14.70
N PRO A 211 -7.22 28.61 13.85
CA PRO A 211 -8.26 29.53 14.31
C PRO A 211 -8.76 28.93 15.60
N GLU A 212 -8.57 29.60 16.75
CA GLU A 212 -8.62 28.97 18.09
C GLU A 212 -9.52 27.73 18.06
N SER A 213 -8.92 26.51 17.90
CA SER A 213 -9.53 25.23 17.44
C SER A 213 -9.54 24.87 15.92
N THR A 214 -8.57 24.05 15.45
CA THR A 214 -8.57 23.26 14.20
C THR A 214 -8.49 21.76 14.47
N VAL A 215 -8.85 21.37 15.69
CA VAL A 215 -9.67 20.17 15.80
C VAL A 215 -10.83 20.40 14.82
N PRO A 216 -11.02 19.56 13.79
CA PRO A 216 -12.26 19.61 13.02
C PRO A 216 -13.37 19.62 14.05
N ASP A 217 -14.20 20.66 14.04
CA ASP A 217 -15.21 20.89 15.07
C ASP A 217 -15.91 19.55 15.33
N ILE A 218 -15.78 19.01 16.55
CA ILE A 218 -16.20 17.64 16.85
C ILE A 218 -17.64 17.49 16.33
N PRO A 219 -17.93 16.52 15.44
CA PRO A 219 -19.25 16.32 14.84
C PRO A 219 -20.38 16.58 15.83
N LYS A 220 -21.18 17.64 15.57
CA LYS A 220 -22.27 18.06 16.48
C LYS A 220 -23.60 17.48 16.02
N ARG A 221 -23.77 17.26 14.71
CA ARG A 221 -25.03 16.73 14.16
C ARG A 221 -25.11 15.23 14.43
N LEU A 222 -26.32 14.74 14.65
CA LEU A 222 -26.58 13.31 14.83
C LEU A 222 -26.12 12.49 13.62
N GLU A 223 -26.51 12.94 12.43
CA GLU A 223 -26.14 12.33 11.14
C GLU A 223 -24.62 12.19 10.98
N GLU A 224 -23.86 13.26 11.25
CA GLU A 224 -22.39 13.22 11.20
C GLU A 224 -21.83 12.23 12.23
N ARG A 225 -22.31 12.24 13.48
CA ARG A 225 -21.85 11.28 14.51
C ARG A 225 -22.14 9.83 14.14
N ILE A 226 -23.26 9.55 13.46
CA ILE A 226 -23.60 8.23 12.93
C ILE A 226 -22.67 7.86 11.78
N ALA A 227 -22.49 8.73 10.80
CA ALA A 227 -21.62 8.50 9.65
C ALA A 227 -20.17 8.22 10.10
N GLN A 228 -19.72 8.85 11.18
CA GLN A 228 -18.40 8.61 11.78
C GLN A 228 -18.18 7.17 12.29
N LEU A 229 -19.22 6.35 12.43
CA LEU A 229 -19.12 4.93 12.81
C LEU A 229 -19.01 4.01 11.59
N ILE A 230 -19.13 4.54 10.37
CA ILE A 230 -19.22 3.76 9.13
C ILE A 230 -17.91 3.86 8.35
N PHE A 231 -17.35 2.71 7.99
CA PHE A 231 -16.08 2.58 7.28
C PHE A 231 -16.30 1.86 5.95
N PRO A 232 -16.71 2.57 4.88
CA PRO A 232 -16.86 1.96 3.57
C PRO A 232 -15.51 1.53 2.99
N ARG A 233 -15.58 0.65 1.99
CA ARG A 233 -14.42 0.15 1.26
C ARG A 233 -13.80 1.20 0.34
N ILE A 234 -12.50 1.09 0.09
CA ILE A 234 -11.81 1.65 -1.08
C ILE A 234 -10.92 0.59 -1.75
N GLY A 235 -11.06 0.42 -3.06
CA GLY A 235 -10.46 -0.70 -3.81
C GLY A 235 -11.18 -2.02 -3.53
N SER A 236 -10.77 -3.14 -4.15
CA SER A 236 -11.37 -4.44 -3.87
C SER A 236 -10.50 -5.61 -4.30
N ASN A 237 -10.48 -6.67 -3.48
CA ASN A 237 -9.89 -7.98 -3.75
C ASN A 237 -10.92 -9.04 -4.22
N MET A 238 -12.18 -8.65 -4.44
CA MET A 238 -13.25 -9.54 -4.92
C MET A 238 -13.18 -9.69 -6.46
N PRO A 239 -13.89 -10.67 -7.07
CA PRO A 239 -13.95 -10.78 -8.53
C PRO A 239 -14.38 -9.48 -9.20
N GLY A 240 -13.65 -9.05 -10.23
CA GLY A 240 -13.79 -7.71 -10.83
C GLY A 240 -13.11 -6.58 -10.05
N GLY A 241 -12.24 -6.94 -9.09
CA GLY A 241 -11.62 -6.03 -8.13
C GLY A 241 -10.94 -4.80 -8.72
N ALA A 242 -10.89 -3.75 -7.91
CA ALA A 242 -10.38 -2.43 -8.28
C ALA A 242 -9.17 -2.05 -7.41
N ARG A 243 -8.28 -1.22 -7.94
CA ARG A 243 -7.24 -0.55 -7.16
C ARG A 243 -7.80 0.67 -6.43
N VAL A 244 -7.08 1.12 -5.41
CA VAL A 244 -7.41 2.32 -4.65
C VAL A 244 -7.65 3.54 -5.55
N GLU A 245 -6.76 3.78 -6.52
CA GLU A 245 -6.90 4.93 -7.42
C GLU A 245 -8.03 4.80 -8.44
N GLU A 246 -8.47 3.57 -8.75
CA GLU A 246 -9.57 3.32 -9.69
C GLU A 246 -10.93 3.55 -9.03
N ASP A 247 -10.99 3.45 -7.70
CA ASP A 247 -12.21 3.55 -6.89
C ASP A 247 -12.40 4.93 -6.23
N GLU A 248 -11.47 5.87 -6.47
CA GLU A 248 -11.48 7.19 -5.83
C GLU A 248 -12.78 7.97 -6.08
N ALA A 249 -13.30 7.95 -7.30
CA ALA A 249 -14.50 8.71 -7.66
C ALA A 249 -15.74 8.24 -6.89
N ARG A 250 -15.87 6.93 -6.67
CA ARG A 250 -16.98 6.36 -5.88
C ARG A 250 -16.88 6.78 -4.42
N VAL A 251 -15.67 6.79 -3.86
CA VAL A 251 -15.46 7.23 -2.47
C VAL A 251 -15.68 8.74 -2.34
N ALA A 252 -15.25 9.54 -3.32
CA ALA A 252 -15.53 10.97 -3.34
C ALA A 252 -17.04 11.27 -3.31
N ASP A 253 -17.85 10.55 -4.09
CA ASP A 253 -19.32 10.67 -4.07
C ASP A 253 -19.94 10.34 -2.70
N ILE A 254 -19.40 9.35 -1.99
CA ILE A 254 -19.81 9.06 -0.61
C ILE A 254 -19.44 10.23 0.31
N LEU A 255 -18.24 10.79 0.17
CA LEU A 255 -17.75 11.90 1.02
C LEU A 255 -18.49 13.21 0.78
N GLU A 256 -19.04 13.43 -0.42
CA GLU A 256 -19.90 14.58 -0.71
C GLU A 256 -21.25 14.50 0.02
N ARG A 257 -21.73 13.29 0.30
CA ARG A 257 -23.04 13.04 0.91
C ARG A 257 -22.96 12.77 2.42
N HIS A 258 -21.91 12.09 2.86
CA HIS A 258 -21.77 11.61 4.23
C HIS A 258 -20.39 11.90 4.80
N ALA A 259 -20.37 12.38 6.04
CA ALA A 259 -19.14 12.54 6.81
C ALA A 259 -18.70 11.19 7.42
N VAL A 260 -18.34 10.21 6.59
CA VAL A 260 -17.95 8.87 7.06
C VAL A 260 -16.70 8.89 7.95
N GLY A 261 -16.57 7.90 8.83
CA GLY A 261 -15.52 7.85 9.86
C GLY A 261 -14.14 7.46 9.34
N GLY A 262 -14.11 6.64 8.30
CA GLY A 262 -12.89 6.06 7.80
C GLY A 262 -13.10 5.22 6.55
N LEU A 263 -12.07 4.48 6.14
CA LEU A 263 -12.07 3.62 4.96
C LEU A 263 -11.40 2.30 5.29
N VAL A 264 -11.87 1.20 4.69
CA VAL A 264 -11.11 -0.06 4.63
C VAL A 264 -10.49 -0.23 3.24
N LEU A 265 -9.15 -0.31 3.21
CA LEU A 265 -8.35 -0.24 2.00
C LEU A 265 -7.94 -1.63 1.51
N PHE A 266 -8.16 -1.87 0.22
CA PHE A 266 -7.65 -3.02 -0.51
C PHE A 266 -6.91 -2.58 -1.78
N ASN A 267 -5.90 -3.35 -2.18
CA ASN A 267 -5.24 -3.23 -3.50
C ASN A 267 -4.69 -1.83 -3.83
N GLY A 268 -3.95 -1.24 -2.89
CA GLY A 268 -3.19 -0.01 -3.10
C GLY A 268 -1.85 -0.20 -3.83
N ASP A 269 -1.23 0.93 -4.13
CA ASP A 269 0.10 1.06 -4.74
C ASP A 269 0.94 2.07 -3.93
N ARG A 270 2.20 1.74 -3.69
CA ARG A 270 3.10 2.56 -2.84
C ARG A 270 3.25 4.02 -3.30
N VAL A 271 3.08 4.29 -4.60
CA VAL A 271 3.23 5.64 -5.16
C VAL A 271 1.89 6.35 -5.18
N ARG A 272 0.85 5.70 -5.72
CA ARG A 272 -0.43 6.37 -5.98
C ARG A 272 -1.32 6.48 -4.75
N THR A 273 -1.36 5.45 -3.90
CA THR A 273 -2.27 5.39 -2.75
C THR A 273 -2.12 6.58 -1.81
N PRO A 274 -0.92 7.01 -1.37
CA PRO A 274 -0.78 8.20 -0.53
C PRO A 274 -1.41 9.45 -1.15
N HIS A 275 -1.26 9.63 -2.46
CA HIS A 275 -1.82 10.78 -3.17
C HIS A 275 -3.34 10.69 -3.28
N THR A 276 -3.89 9.51 -3.62
CA THR A 276 -5.33 9.28 -3.64
C THR A 276 -5.96 9.55 -2.28
N LEU A 277 -5.38 9.00 -1.20
CA LEU A 277 -5.89 9.20 0.15
C LEU A 277 -5.78 10.68 0.57
N SER A 278 -4.68 11.36 0.25
CA SER A 278 -4.54 12.80 0.52
C SER A 278 -5.62 13.65 -0.17
N ARG A 279 -5.98 13.32 -1.43
CA ARG A 279 -7.09 13.98 -2.13
C ARG A 279 -8.43 13.72 -1.46
N LEU A 280 -8.74 12.47 -1.14
CA LEU A 280 -9.99 12.11 -0.43
C LEU A 280 -10.09 12.79 0.93
N GLN A 281 -8.98 12.92 1.66
CA GLN A 281 -8.93 13.64 2.94
C GLN A 281 -9.23 15.13 2.78
N THR A 282 -8.97 15.74 1.61
CA THR A 282 -9.35 17.14 1.33
C THR A 282 -10.84 17.31 1.03
N LEU A 283 -11.52 16.23 0.61
CA LEU A 283 -12.95 16.21 0.34
C LEU A 283 -13.76 15.88 1.60
N ALA A 284 -13.17 15.10 2.51
CA ALA A 284 -13.82 14.70 3.75
C ALA A 284 -14.04 15.91 4.69
N SER A 285 -15.25 16.04 5.24
CA SER A 285 -15.57 17.08 6.22
C SER A 285 -14.83 16.90 7.56
N HIS A 286 -14.49 15.65 7.89
CA HIS A 286 -13.69 15.28 9.05
C HIS A 286 -12.63 14.24 8.65
N PRO A 287 -11.48 14.18 9.34
CA PRO A 287 -10.38 13.29 8.99
C PRO A 287 -10.82 11.83 8.93
N LEU A 288 -10.45 11.11 7.87
CA LEU A 288 -10.75 9.69 7.70
C LEU A 288 -9.68 8.84 8.39
N LEU A 289 -10.10 7.85 9.18
CA LEU A 289 -9.22 6.75 9.59
C LEU A 289 -9.14 5.71 8.46
N VAL A 290 -7.98 5.57 7.86
CA VAL A 290 -7.75 4.54 6.83
C VAL A 290 -7.21 3.27 7.49
N THR A 291 -7.90 2.15 7.26
CA THR A 291 -7.59 0.82 7.79
C THR A 291 -7.20 -0.14 6.67
N ALA A 292 -6.45 -1.19 6.98
CA ALA A 292 -6.10 -2.23 6.01
C ALA A 292 -5.74 -3.57 6.68
N ASP A 293 -6.02 -4.68 6.00
CA ASP A 293 -5.54 -6.02 6.38
C ASP A 293 -4.06 -6.20 6.01
N ILE A 294 -3.18 -5.85 6.94
CA ILE A 294 -1.71 -5.89 6.80
C ILE A 294 -1.06 -6.82 7.82
N GLU A 295 -1.60 -8.03 7.94
CA GLU A 295 -1.16 -9.11 8.83
C GLU A 295 0.28 -9.56 8.53
N ARG A 296 0.66 -9.58 7.25
CA ARG A 296 1.97 -10.03 6.77
C ARG A 296 2.77 -8.90 6.11
N GLY A 297 2.69 -7.70 6.68
CA GLY A 297 3.36 -6.50 6.19
C GLY A 297 2.49 -5.61 5.32
N ALA A 298 2.89 -4.34 5.18
CA ALA A 298 2.15 -3.36 4.37
C ALA A 298 2.04 -3.81 2.90
N GLY A 299 3.00 -4.61 2.42
CA GLY A 299 2.98 -5.21 1.09
C GLY A 299 1.78 -6.12 0.81
N GLN A 300 1.05 -6.55 1.85
CA GLN A 300 -0.18 -7.31 1.70
C GLN A 300 -1.28 -6.53 0.97
N GLN A 301 -1.36 -5.21 1.18
CA GLN A 301 -2.35 -4.34 0.53
C GLN A 301 -1.72 -3.26 -0.34
N ILE A 302 -0.46 -2.90 -0.09
CA ILE A 302 0.25 -1.84 -0.81
C ILE A 302 1.29 -2.47 -1.74
N ARG A 303 0.99 -2.51 -3.04
CA ARG A 303 1.92 -3.05 -4.03
C ARG A 303 3.25 -2.31 -3.99
N GLY A 304 4.30 -3.11 -3.89
CA GLY A 304 5.65 -2.60 -3.75
C GLY A 304 5.93 -2.01 -2.37
N ALA A 305 5.24 -2.40 -1.30
CA ALA A 305 5.77 -2.34 0.06
C ALA A 305 6.35 -3.72 0.45
N THR A 306 6.84 -3.88 1.69
CA THR A 306 7.46 -5.11 2.18
C THR A 306 6.41 -6.13 2.60
N VAL A 307 6.59 -7.38 2.15
CA VAL A 307 5.78 -8.55 2.54
C VAL A 307 6.64 -9.45 3.42
N PHE A 308 6.10 -9.87 4.55
CA PHE A 308 6.68 -10.87 5.46
C PHE A 308 6.01 -12.23 5.25
N PRO A 309 6.62 -13.35 5.69
CA PRO A 309 5.93 -14.63 5.71
C PRO A 309 4.73 -14.57 6.66
N HIS A 310 3.81 -15.55 6.53
CA HIS A 310 2.67 -15.70 7.43
C HIS A 310 3.10 -15.77 8.91
N ALA A 311 2.22 -15.33 9.80
CA ALA A 311 2.49 -15.21 11.24
C ALA A 311 3.01 -16.51 11.86
N PHE A 312 2.48 -17.66 11.44
CA PHE A 312 2.90 -18.98 11.95
C PHE A 312 4.39 -19.24 11.73
N ALA A 313 4.96 -18.76 10.62
CA ALA A 313 6.37 -18.94 10.32
C ALA A 313 7.26 -18.36 11.42
N PHE A 314 6.85 -17.27 12.07
CA PHE A 314 7.64 -16.65 13.16
C PHE A 314 7.81 -17.57 14.37
N SER A 315 6.83 -18.45 14.66
CA SER A 315 6.98 -19.48 15.71
C SER A 315 7.99 -20.57 15.37
N ARG A 316 8.55 -20.56 14.16
CA ARG A 316 9.63 -21.47 13.74
C ARG A 316 11.00 -20.83 13.88
N LEU A 317 11.12 -19.64 14.48
CA LEU A 317 12.40 -18.96 14.68
C LEU A 317 13.12 -19.38 15.97
N GLU A 318 12.51 -20.20 16.82
CA GLU A 318 13.01 -20.87 18.06
C GLU A 318 13.63 -19.97 19.15
N ARG A 319 14.47 -18.98 18.81
CA ARG A 319 15.23 -18.13 19.75
C ARG A 319 15.02 -16.63 19.58
N ARG A 320 14.47 -16.18 18.44
CA ARG A 320 14.34 -14.76 18.09
C ARG A 320 12.93 -14.37 17.65
N GLU A 321 11.95 -15.21 17.95
CA GLU A 321 10.56 -15.08 17.47
C GLU A 321 9.98 -13.69 17.79
N ALA A 322 9.92 -13.32 19.07
CA ALA A 322 9.34 -12.04 19.49
C ALA A 322 10.16 -10.83 19.02
N GLU A 323 11.48 -10.95 18.94
CA GLU A 323 12.37 -9.91 18.40
C GLU A 323 12.06 -9.66 16.91
N MET A 324 11.97 -10.73 16.12
CA MET A 324 11.68 -10.65 14.68
C MET A 324 10.24 -10.21 14.42
N VAL A 325 9.27 -10.65 15.23
CA VAL A 325 7.89 -10.15 15.13
C VAL A 325 7.84 -8.65 15.40
N LYS A 326 8.50 -8.15 16.46
CA LYS A 326 8.60 -6.70 16.73
C LYS A 326 9.25 -5.95 15.59
N ALA A 327 10.33 -6.49 15.01
CA ALA A 327 11.01 -5.87 13.88
C ALA A 327 10.12 -5.79 12.63
N ALA A 328 9.41 -6.88 12.31
CA ALA A 328 8.47 -6.94 11.20
C ALA A 328 7.29 -5.98 11.41
N ALA A 329 6.73 -5.92 12.62
CA ALA A 329 5.63 -5.01 12.97
C ALA A 329 6.05 -3.54 12.89
N ARG A 330 7.26 -3.17 13.33
CA ARG A 330 7.79 -1.81 13.15
C ARG A 330 7.91 -1.43 11.68
N ILE A 331 8.45 -2.32 10.85
CA ILE A 331 8.55 -2.09 9.40
C ILE A 331 7.16 -1.92 8.79
N THR A 332 6.24 -2.81 9.15
CA THR A 332 4.83 -2.77 8.72
C THR A 332 4.19 -1.44 9.07
N ALA A 333 4.37 -0.97 10.30
CA ALA A 333 3.83 0.30 10.78
C ALA A 333 4.40 1.51 10.05
N ARG A 334 5.72 1.59 9.86
CA ARG A 334 6.33 2.69 9.10
C ARG A 334 5.83 2.73 7.66
N GLU A 335 5.79 1.59 7.00
CA GLU A 335 5.33 1.52 5.60
C GLU A 335 3.82 1.79 5.49
N ALA A 336 3.01 1.33 6.44
CA ALA A 336 1.58 1.64 6.49
C ALA A 336 1.33 3.15 6.69
N LEU A 337 1.99 3.77 7.67
CA LEU A 337 1.88 5.21 7.92
C LEU A 337 2.35 6.03 6.71
N ALA A 338 3.46 5.64 6.07
CA ALA A 338 3.94 6.29 4.84
C ALA A 338 2.97 6.11 3.66
N ALA A 339 2.17 5.05 3.68
CA ALA A 339 1.12 4.80 2.70
C ALA A 339 -0.19 5.58 2.98
N GLY A 340 -0.31 6.25 4.14
CA GLY A 340 -1.55 6.90 4.58
C GLY A 340 -2.52 5.97 5.31
N ILE A 341 -2.07 4.80 5.77
CA ILE A 341 -2.84 3.86 6.60
C ILE A 341 -2.54 4.15 8.08
N HIS A 342 -3.59 4.31 8.88
CA HIS A 342 -3.51 4.75 10.27
C HIS A 342 -3.72 3.60 11.26
N LEU A 343 -4.47 2.57 10.83
CA LEU A 343 -4.91 1.45 11.65
C LEU A 343 -4.69 0.14 10.89
N ALA A 344 -3.92 -0.77 11.48
CA ALA A 344 -3.82 -2.13 10.98
C ALA A 344 -4.98 -2.98 11.51
N LEU A 345 -5.64 -3.71 10.61
CA LEU A 345 -6.53 -4.81 10.96
C LEU A 345 -5.70 -6.06 11.30
N GLY A 346 -4.92 -5.95 12.38
CA GLY A 346 -4.02 -6.96 12.90
C GLY A 346 -3.42 -6.53 14.26
N PRO A 347 -2.88 -7.47 15.03
CA PRO A 347 -2.54 -8.84 14.64
C PRO A 347 -3.71 -9.84 14.78
N VAL A 348 -3.57 -10.98 14.11
CA VAL A 348 -4.40 -12.17 14.38
C VAL A 348 -3.94 -12.80 15.69
N ALA A 349 -4.84 -12.87 16.68
CA ALA A 349 -4.65 -13.53 17.97
C ALA A 349 -5.37 -14.88 18.08
N ASP A 350 -6.04 -15.30 17.01
CA ASP A 350 -6.55 -16.68 16.89
C ASP A 350 -5.43 -17.72 17.05
N ILE A 351 -5.82 -18.94 17.40
CA ILE A 351 -4.92 -20.08 17.53
C ILE A 351 -5.16 -21.05 16.38
N HIS A 352 -4.10 -21.56 15.77
CA HIS A 352 -4.23 -22.66 14.82
C HIS A 352 -4.43 -24.00 15.57
N SER A 353 -5.59 -24.16 16.20
CA SER A 353 -5.96 -25.32 17.01
C SER A 353 -6.59 -26.45 16.19
N ASN A 354 -7.12 -26.15 15.01
CA ASN A 354 -7.74 -27.09 14.10
C ASN A 354 -7.10 -27.00 12.70
N GLU A 355 -6.48 -28.09 12.24
CA GLU A 355 -5.76 -28.15 10.95
C GLU A 355 -6.71 -28.05 9.75
N ALA A 356 -7.97 -28.43 9.93
CA ALA A 356 -9.01 -28.34 8.90
C ALA A 356 -9.57 -26.92 8.75
N ASN A 357 -9.20 -25.98 9.62
CA ASN A 357 -9.67 -24.60 9.55
C ASN A 357 -9.14 -23.90 8.27
N PRO A 358 -10.02 -23.53 7.32
CA PRO A 358 -9.59 -22.97 6.04
C PRO A 358 -9.24 -21.48 6.10
N ILE A 359 -9.65 -20.78 7.17
CA ILE A 359 -9.63 -19.32 7.28
C ILE A 359 -8.45 -18.81 8.10
N ILE A 360 -8.20 -19.38 9.28
CA ILE A 360 -7.14 -18.94 10.17
C ILE A 360 -5.81 -19.57 9.76
N SER A 361 -5.69 -20.89 9.88
CA SER A 361 -4.50 -21.65 9.48
C SER A 361 -3.20 -20.91 9.85
N LEU A 362 -2.29 -20.69 8.91
CA LEU A 362 -0.99 -20.04 9.15
C LEU A 362 -1.05 -18.54 9.46
N ARG A 363 -2.23 -17.89 9.38
CA ARG A 363 -2.40 -16.50 9.83
C ARG A 363 -2.27 -16.36 11.35
N ALA A 364 -2.52 -17.43 12.10
CA ALA A 364 -2.25 -17.46 13.53
C ALA A 364 -0.75 -17.56 13.82
N PHE A 365 -0.29 -16.92 14.90
CA PHE A 365 1.12 -17.00 15.31
C PHE A 365 1.54 -18.37 15.84
N GLY A 366 0.61 -19.23 16.26
CA GLY A 366 0.93 -20.55 16.78
C GLY A 366 -0.30 -21.42 17.00
N SER A 367 -0.05 -22.67 17.41
CA SER A 367 -1.09 -23.69 17.70
C SER A 367 -1.44 -23.80 19.18
N ASP A 368 -0.81 -22.98 20.03
CA ASP A 368 -1.08 -22.92 21.46
C ASP A 368 -1.24 -21.46 21.93
N ALA A 369 -1.99 -21.28 23.02
CA ALA A 369 -2.35 -19.96 23.54
C ALA A 369 -1.14 -19.12 23.99
N SER A 370 -0.10 -19.76 24.52
CA SER A 370 1.10 -19.07 25.03
C SER A 370 1.89 -18.46 23.87
N THR A 371 2.14 -19.25 22.82
CA THR A 371 2.83 -18.79 21.62
C THR A 371 2.01 -17.73 20.89
N ALA A 372 0.71 -17.97 20.67
CA ALA A 372 -0.17 -17.04 19.98
C ALA A 372 -0.25 -15.68 20.71
N GLY A 373 -0.54 -15.69 22.01
CA GLY A 373 -0.63 -14.47 22.82
C GLY A 373 0.69 -13.70 22.87
N ARG A 374 1.82 -14.37 23.16
CA ARG A 374 3.14 -13.73 23.26
C ARG A 374 3.56 -13.06 21.96
N LEU A 375 3.37 -13.71 20.81
CA LEU A 375 3.78 -13.16 19.52
C LEU A 375 2.81 -12.10 19.01
N ALA A 376 1.49 -12.26 19.23
CA ALA A 376 0.52 -11.20 18.93
C ALA A 376 0.80 -9.93 19.75
N SER A 377 1.08 -10.05 21.06
CA SER A 377 1.50 -8.91 21.89
C SER A 377 2.80 -8.28 21.41
N ALA A 378 3.79 -9.09 21.01
CA ALA A 378 5.02 -8.57 20.42
C ALA A 378 4.78 -7.77 19.13
N TRP A 379 3.80 -8.18 18.32
CA TRP A 379 3.41 -7.45 17.12
C TRP A 379 2.78 -6.10 17.47
N ILE A 380 1.85 -6.07 18.43
CA ILE A 380 1.24 -4.82 18.93
C ILE A 380 2.30 -3.85 19.44
N GLU A 381 3.19 -4.32 20.32
CA GLU A 381 4.27 -3.49 20.85
C GLU A 381 5.17 -2.91 19.75
N GLY A 382 5.44 -3.69 18.69
CA GLY A 382 6.22 -3.24 17.54
C GLY A 382 5.50 -2.17 16.73
N ALA A 383 4.22 -2.37 16.41
CA ALA A 383 3.42 -1.44 15.62
C ALA A 383 3.13 -0.13 16.39
N SER A 384 2.68 -0.24 17.64
CA SER A 384 2.36 0.90 18.51
C SER A 384 3.58 1.76 18.83
N ALA A 385 4.79 1.16 18.86
CA ALA A 385 6.04 1.91 19.02
C ALA A 385 6.27 2.91 17.88
N GLU A 386 5.81 2.62 16.66
CA GLU A 386 5.90 3.52 15.51
C GLU A 386 4.65 4.41 15.37
N GLY A 387 3.55 4.06 16.04
CA GLY A 387 2.33 4.87 16.13
C GLY A 387 1.22 4.48 15.19
N LEU A 388 1.33 3.31 14.59
CA LEU A 388 0.21 2.66 13.93
C LEU A 388 -0.75 2.13 14.99
N LEU A 389 -2.05 2.41 14.83
CA LEU A 389 -3.08 1.81 15.66
C LEU A 389 -3.26 0.33 15.29
N THR A 390 -3.66 -0.48 16.25
CA THR A 390 -3.73 -1.94 16.14
C THR A 390 -5.14 -2.46 16.43
N CYS A 391 -5.53 -3.52 15.74
CA CYS A 391 -6.83 -4.16 15.90
C CYS A 391 -6.65 -5.67 16.01
N VAL A 392 -6.78 -6.19 17.23
CA VAL A 392 -6.65 -7.63 17.48
C VAL A 392 -7.89 -8.37 16.99
N LYS A 393 -7.69 -9.53 16.35
CA LYS A 393 -8.78 -10.28 15.71
C LYS A 393 -8.57 -11.81 15.73
N HIS A 394 -9.60 -12.64 15.58
CA HIS A 394 -11.03 -12.29 15.48
C HIS A 394 -11.73 -12.76 16.76
N PHE A 395 -12.11 -11.82 17.62
CA PHE A 395 -12.66 -12.11 18.95
C PHE A 395 -14.02 -12.81 18.88
N PRO A 396 -14.31 -13.83 19.72
CA PRO A 396 -13.47 -14.38 20.79
C PRO A 396 -12.56 -15.56 20.38
N GLY A 397 -12.32 -15.79 19.08
CA GLY A 397 -11.38 -16.80 18.58
C GLY A 397 -12.00 -17.67 17.49
N HIS A 398 -11.50 -17.59 16.26
CA HIS A 398 -12.01 -18.30 15.09
C HIS A 398 -11.24 -19.60 14.78
N GLY A 399 -10.20 -19.91 15.55
CA GLY A 399 -9.24 -20.99 15.29
C GLY A 399 -9.81 -22.41 15.23
N ASP A 400 -10.90 -22.69 15.95
CA ASP A 400 -11.50 -24.04 16.08
C ASP A 400 -12.83 -24.16 15.32
N THR A 401 -12.86 -23.67 14.08
CA THR A 401 -13.98 -23.84 13.13
C THR A 401 -13.54 -24.74 11.97
N VAL A 402 -14.46 -25.57 11.48
CA VAL A 402 -14.26 -26.39 10.27
C VAL A 402 -15.05 -25.86 9.07
N ASP A 403 -16.11 -25.10 9.33
CA ASP A 403 -16.97 -24.51 8.31
C ASP A 403 -16.35 -23.19 7.81
N ASP A 404 -16.50 -22.94 6.51
CA ASP A 404 -16.19 -21.63 5.94
C ASP A 404 -17.30 -20.63 6.31
N SER A 405 -16.93 -19.49 6.91
CA SER A 405 -17.85 -18.40 7.30
C SER A 405 -18.58 -17.75 6.13
N HIS A 406 -18.21 -18.11 4.90
CA HIS A 406 -18.83 -17.62 3.66
C HIS A 406 -20.05 -18.43 3.21
N ASP A 407 -20.29 -19.64 3.73
CA ASP A 407 -21.43 -20.50 3.34
C ASP A 407 -22.49 -20.65 4.46
N THR A 408 -22.06 -20.66 5.72
CA THR A 408 -22.93 -20.70 6.91
C THR A 408 -22.21 -20.02 8.09
N THR A 409 -22.94 -19.56 9.11
CA THR A 409 -22.32 -19.03 10.34
C THR A 409 -21.54 -20.15 11.05
N PRO A 410 -20.20 -20.09 11.15
CA PRO A 410 -19.43 -21.13 11.80
C PRO A 410 -19.72 -21.16 13.29
N VAL A 411 -19.49 -22.31 13.92
CA VAL A 411 -19.77 -22.51 15.34
C VAL A 411 -18.55 -23.09 16.04
N VAL A 412 -18.08 -22.41 17.08
CA VAL A 412 -17.10 -22.98 18.01
C VAL A 412 -17.84 -23.65 19.16
N ARG A 413 -17.74 -24.98 19.23
CA ARG A 413 -18.49 -25.82 20.20
C ARG A 413 -17.75 -26.06 21.52
N ALA A 414 -16.58 -25.46 21.69
CA ALA A 414 -15.78 -25.59 22.90
C ALA A 414 -16.56 -25.10 24.14
N ASN A 415 -16.36 -25.75 25.29
CA ASN A 415 -16.98 -25.33 26.54
C ASN A 415 -16.30 -24.05 27.09
N ARG A 416 -16.96 -23.35 28.02
CA ARG A 416 -16.44 -22.10 28.61
C ARG A 416 -15.02 -22.24 29.16
N ALA A 417 -14.68 -23.34 29.82
CA ALA A 417 -13.35 -23.54 30.38
C ALA A 417 -12.26 -23.67 29.29
N THR A 418 -12.60 -24.30 28.17
CA THR A 418 -11.71 -24.40 27.00
C THR A 418 -11.54 -23.03 26.37
N LEU A 419 -12.65 -22.31 26.15
CA LEU A 419 -12.63 -20.94 25.61
C LEU A 419 -11.77 -20.00 26.46
N GLU A 420 -11.90 -20.04 27.79
CA GLU A 420 -11.07 -19.22 28.69
C GLU A 420 -9.58 -19.56 28.63
N SER A 421 -9.24 -20.86 28.63
CA SER A 421 -7.85 -21.31 28.71
C SER A 421 -7.13 -21.32 27.36
N ARG A 422 -7.86 -21.37 26.26
CA ARG A 422 -7.32 -21.46 24.89
C ARG A 422 -7.69 -20.23 24.08
N GLU A 423 -8.93 -20.07 23.65
CA GLU A 423 -9.34 -19.01 22.71
C GLU A 423 -9.18 -17.59 23.24
N LEU A 424 -9.61 -17.31 24.49
CA LEU A 424 -9.60 -15.97 25.10
C LEU A 424 -8.22 -15.58 25.66
N ALA A 425 -7.35 -16.54 25.95
CA ALA A 425 -6.06 -16.30 26.57
C ALA A 425 -5.15 -15.36 25.73
N PRO A 426 -4.98 -15.56 24.40
CA PRO A 426 -4.27 -14.61 23.56
C PRO A 426 -4.87 -13.20 23.59
N PHE A 427 -6.20 -13.08 23.54
CA PHE A 427 -6.85 -11.76 23.59
C PHE A 427 -6.53 -11.04 24.90
N ARG A 428 -6.60 -11.72 26.06
CA ARG A 428 -6.20 -11.12 27.35
C ARG A 428 -4.77 -10.58 27.33
N GLU A 429 -3.83 -11.30 26.70
CA GLU A 429 -2.44 -10.84 26.58
C GLU A 429 -2.30 -9.64 25.63
N THR A 430 -3.03 -9.62 24.52
CA THR A 430 -3.02 -8.48 23.59
C THR A 430 -3.65 -7.21 24.16
N LEU A 431 -4.71 -7.35 24.98
CA LEU A 431 -5.31 -6.21 25.69
C LEU A 431 -4.31 -5.60 26.68
N LYS A 432 -3.57 -6.42 27.43
CA LYS A 432 -2.49 -5.96 28.32
C LYS A 432 -1.35 -5.28 27.55
N ALA A 433 -1.08 -5.72 26.32
CA ALA A 433 -0.09 -5.10 25.43
C ALA A 433 -0.55 -3.76 24.84
N GLY A 434 -1.82 -3.37 25.06
CA GLY A 434 -2.36 -2.08 24.63
C GLY A 434 -2.96 -2.09 23.23
N ALA A 435 -3.63 -3.19 22.83
CA ALA A 435 -4.43 -3.21 21.60
C ALA A 435 -5.45 -2.06 21.59
N ASP A 436 -5.54 -1.32 20.49
CA ASP A 436 -6.40 -0.13 20.40
C ASP A 436 -7.85 -0.49 20.08
N LEU A 437 -8.03 -1.53 19.25
CA LEU A 437 -9.30 -2.06 18.81
C LEU A 437 -9.36 -3.58 18.96
N VAL A 438 -10.58 -4.09 19.06
CA VAL A 438 -10.89 -5.53 18.94
C VAL A 438 -11.87 -5.71 17.79
N MET A 439 -11.51 -6.54 16.81
CA MET A 439 -12.42 -6.99 15.77
C MET A 439 -13.10 -8.28 16.21
N THR A 440 -14.41 -8.34 16.06
CA THR A 440 -15.22 -9.53 16.39
C THR A 440 -15.49 -10.39 15.16
N ALA A 441 -15.57 -11.71 15.36
CA ALA A 441 -15.85 -12.68 14.31
C ALA A 441 -17.36 -12.87 14.08
N HIS A 442 -17.74 -13.20 12.85
CA HIS A 442 -19.08 -13.69 12.49
C HIS A 442 -19.24 -15.18 12.82
N VAL A 443 -19.00 -15.56 14.08
CA VAL A 443 -18.95 -16.95 14.56
C VAL A 443 -19.79 -17.11 15.82
N SER A 444 -20.52 -18.21 15.96
CA SER A 444 -21.36 -18.51 17.12
C SER A 444 -20.61 -19.29 18.20
N TYR A 445 -20.88 -18.98 19.47
CA TYR A 445 -20.26 -19.59 20.65
C TYR A 445 -21.32 -19.97 21.69
N PRO A 446 -22.00 -21.12 21.57
CA PRO A 446 -23.09 -21.50 22.46
C PRO A 446 -22.75 -21.55 23.96
N ALA A 447 -21.46 -21.69 24.30
CA ALA A 447 -20.97 -21.68 25.67
C ALA A 447 -20.78 -20.26 26.25
N LEU A 448 -20.79 -19.22 25.42
CA LEU A 448 -20.73 -17.81 25.81
C LEU A 448 -22.10 -17.12 25.64
N ASP A 449 -22.82 -17.48 24.58
CA ASP A 449 -24.16 -16.97 24.29
C ASP A 449 -25.10 -18.14 23.92
N PRO A 450 -26.05 -18.51 24.80
CA PRO A 450 -26.96 -19.63 24.56
C PRO A 450 -27.97 -19.36 23.44
N ASP A 451 -28.21 -18.11 23.05
CA ASP A 451 -29.10 -17.76 21.94
C ASP A 451 -28.47 -18.07 20.58
N GLY A 452 -27.17 -18.41 20.56
CA GLY A 452 -26.47 -18.88 19.38
C GLY A 452 -26.18 -17.79 18.34
N LEU A 453 -26.37 -16.51 18.70
CA LEU A 453 -26.00 -15.38 17.86
C LEU A 453 -24.50 -15.39 17.55
N PRO A 454 -24.09 -14.88 16.37
CA PRO A 454 -22.68 -14.66 16.10
C PRO A 454 -22.12 -13.64 17.10
N ALA A 455 -20.84 -13.75 17.46
CA ALA A 455 -20.19 -12.87 18.41
C ALA A 455 -20.35 -11.38 18.04
N THR A 456 -20.39 -11.07 16.75
CA THR A 456 -20.58 -9.70 16.25
C THR A 456 -21.94 -9.09 16.59
N ALA A 457 -22.96 -9.91 16.83
CA ALA A 457 -24.30 -9.49 17.23
C ALA A 457 -24.66 -9.87 18.68
N SER A 458 -23.68 -10.32 19.48
CA SER A 458 -23.93 -10.86 20.82
C SER A 458 -23.54 -9.88 21.93
N HIS A 459 -24.55 -9.32 22.61
CA HIS A 459 -24.33 -8.47 23.78
C HIS A 459 -23.61 -9.20 24.93
N PRO A 460 -23.93 -10.46 25.27
CA PRO A 460 -23.16 -11.21 26.27
C PRO A 460 -21.67 -11.32 25.95
N ILE A 461 -21.31 -11.46 24.67
CA ILE A 461 -19.90 -11.59 24.26
C ILE A 461 -19.22 -10.21 24.22
N LEU A 462 -19.86 -9.20 23.63
CA LEU A 462 -19.22 -7.89 23.40
C LEU A 462 -19.23 -6.99 24.64
N ILE A 463 -20.30 -7.02 25.43
CA ILE A 463 -20.46 -6.13 26.58
C ILE A 463 -20.12 -6.86 27.87
N ASP A 464 -20.80 -7.96 28.18
CA ASP A 464 -20.60 -8.64 29.47
C ASP A 464 -19.20 -9.24 29.56
N LEU A 465 -18.77 -9.99 28.55
CA LEU A 465 -17.44 -10.62 28.52
C LEU A 465 -16.33 -9.62 28.17
N LEU A 466 -16.35 -9.01 26.97
CA LEU A 466 -15.21 -8.20 26.50
C LEU A 466 -15.05 -6.87 27.26
N ARG A 467 -16.12 -6.10 27.45
CA ARG A 467 -16.03 -4.83 28.21
C ARG A 467 -16.08 -5.07 29.72
N GLY A 468 -16.95 -5.95 30.19
CA GLY A 468 -17.17 -6.23 31.61
C GLY A 468 -16.04 -7.06 32.22
N GLU A 469 -15.99 -8.35 31.88
CA GLU A 469 -15.04 -9.30 32.48
C GLU A 469 -13.58 -9.07 32.05
N MET A 470 -13.35 -8.67 30.80
CA MET A 470 -12.00 -8.46 30.25
C MET A 470 -11.53 -7.00 30.34
N GLY A 471 -12.43 -6.06 30.66
CA GLY A 471 -12.09 -4.66 30.91
C GLY A 471 -11.66 -3.87 29.67
N PHE A 472 -12.12 -4.25 28.47
CA PHE A 472 -11.74 -3.55 27.24
C PHE A 472 -12.48 -2.22 27.06
N GLU A 473 -11.73 -1.11 27.05
CA GLU A 473 -12.29 0.24 26.92
C GLU A 473 -12.19 0.83 25.50
N GLY A 474 -11.40 0.21 24.62
CA GLY A 474 -11.20 0.64 23.24
C GLY A 474 -12.41 0.42 22.34
N ALA A 475 -12.24 0.71 21.04
CA ALA A 475 -13.30 0.56 20.06
C ALA A 475 -13.46 -0.90 19.61
N ILE A 476 -14.70 -1.37 19.53
CA ILE A 476 -15.07 -2.68 18.98
C ILE A 476 -15.48 -2.48 17.53
N ILE A 477 -14.88 -3.23 16.61
CA ILE A 477 -15.15 -3.15 15.17
C ILE A 477 -15.73 -4.46 14.66
N SER A 478 -16.73 -4.41 13.78
CA SER A 478 -17.22 -5.61 13.12
C SER A 478 -16.18 -6.18 12.16
N ASP A 479 -16.23 -7.48 11.87
CA ASP A 479 -15.67 -7.99 10.61
C ASP A 479 -16.47 -7.41 9.42
N SER A 480 -16.04 -7.65 8.19
CA SER A 480 -16.71 -7.14 6.98
C SER A 480 -18.20 -7.49 6.99
N LEU A 481 -19.06 -6.48 6.81
CA LEU A 481 -20.51 -6.67 6.74
C LEU A 481 -20.99 -7.18 5.37
N LEU A 482 -20.09 -7.31 4.37
CA LEU A 482 -20.39 -7.96 3.08
C LEU A 482 -20.20 -9.47 3.12
N MET A 483 -19.72 -10.03 4.24
CA MET A 483 -19.57 -11.47 4.41
C MET A 483 -20.94 -12.13 4.68
N ALA A 484 -21.18 -13.30 4.08
CA ALA A 484 -22.44 -14.04 4.28
C ALA A 484 -22.71 -14.37 5.77
N GLY A 485 -21.65 -14.60 6.56
CA GLY A 485 -21.73 -14.84 8.00
C GLY A 485 -22.22 -13.64 8.83
N ALA A 486 -22.20 -12.42 8.29
CA ALA A 486 -22.66 -11.20 8.96
C ALA A 486 -24.20 -11.11 9.10
N GLY A 487 -24.92 -12.10 8.57
CA GLY A 487 -26.37 -12.06 8.34
C GLY A 487 -26.65 -11.83 6.86
N ASP A 488 -27.68 -12.49 6.34
CA ASP A 488 -28.03 -12.45 4.93
C ASP A 488 -28.30 -10.99 4.48
N ASP A 489 -27.37 -10.38 3.74
CA ASP A 489 -27.52 -9.08 3.08
C ASP A 489 -28.74 -9.08 2.11
N ARG A 490 -29.29 -10.28 1.80
CA ARG A 490 -30.59 -10.44 1.12
C ARG A 490 -31.80 -10.03 1.98
N SER A 491 -31.60 -9.69 3.25
CA SER A 491 -32.67 -9.16 4.11
C SER A 491 -33.18 -7.78 3.67
N ASN A 492 -32.52 -7.13 2.69
CA ASN A 492 -32.95 -5.84 2.12
C ASN A 492 -33.07 -4.72 3.18
N ALA A 493 -32.35 -4.84 4.31
CA ALA A 493 -32.46 -3.95 5.47
C ALA A 493 -31.11 -3.65 6.15
N PRO A 494 -30.11 -3.09 5.44
CA PRO A 494 -28.77 -2.83 5.97
C PRO A 494 -28.80 -1.90 7.20
N GLY A 495 -29.68 -0.90 7.23
CA GLY A 495 -29.84 0.01 8.36
C GLY A 495 -30.32 -0.66 9.65
N LEU A 496 -31.25 -1.61 9.56
CA LEU A 496 -31.71 -2.37 10.73
C LEU A 496 -30.61 -3.29 11.26
N ASN A 497 -29.82 -3.90 10.37
CA ASN A 497 -28.67 -4.71 10.78
C ASN A 497 -27.64 -3.85 11.53
N ALA A 498 -27.28 -2.70 10.96
CA ALA A 498 -26.39 -1.73 11.60
C ALA A 498 -26.88 -1.31 12.99
N GLN A 499 -28.18 -1.03 13.15
CA GLN A 499 -28.77 -0.71 14.46
C GLN A 499 -28.53 -1.84 15.47
N ARG A 500 -28.86 -3.08 15.10
CA ARG A 500 -28.70 -4.25 15.99
C ARG A 500 -27.24 -4.46 16.41
N LEU A 501 -26.30 -4.26 15.50
CA LEU A 501 -24.88 -4.40 15.78
C LEU A 501 -24.39 -3.32 16.77
N LEU A 502 -24.84 -2.07 16.60
CA LEU A 502 -24.55 -0.99 17.54
C LEU A 502 -25.16 -1.27 18.93
N GLU A 503 -26.39 -1.78 18.98
CA GLU A 503 -27.05 -2.20 20.23
C GLU A 503 -26.32 -3.36 20.92
N ALA A 504 -25.76 -4.30 20.14
CA ALA A 504 -24.94 -5.39 20.65
C ALA A 504 -23.61 -4.92 21.25
N GLY A 505 -23.08 -3.78 20.80
CA GLY A 505 -21.88 -3.15 21.36
C GLY A 505 -20.78 -2.81 20.36
N ILE A 506 -21.03 -2.96 19.06
CA ILE A 506 -20.13 -2.51 17.99
C ILE A 506 -20.01 -0.98 18.01
N ASP A 507 -18.80 -0.48 17.79
CA ASP A 507 -18.54 0.95 17.63
C ASP A 507 -18.26 1.33 16.16
N ILE A 508 -17.67 0.42 15.37
CA ILE A 508 -17.33 0.66 13.96
C ILE A 508 -17.96 -0.42 13.09
N LEU A 509 -18.76 0.00 12.12
CA LEU A 509 -19.37 -0.83 11.07
C LEU A 509 -18.43 -0.84 9.85
N LEU A 510 -17.78 -1.98 9.64
CA LEU A 510 -16.76 -2.15 8.61
C LEU A 510 -17.35 -2.66 7.30
N ASP A 511 -16.90 -2.10 6.17
CA ASP A 511 -17.22 -2.58 4.82
C ASP A 511 -18.72 -2.48 4.48
N VAL A 512 -19.35 -1.35 4.80
CA VAL A 512 -20.77 -1.09 4.51
C VAL A 512 -20.98 -0.81 3.02
N SER A 513 -21.92 -1.52 2.38
CA SER A 513 -22.28 -1.37 0.96
C SER A 513 -23.16 -0.15 0.68
N ASP A 514 -24.18 0.07 1.51
CA ASP A 514 -25.16 1.14 1.36
C ASP A 514 -25.11 2.11 2.55
N VAL A 515 -24.24 3.12 2.42
CA VAL A 515 -24.02 4.13 3.47
C VAL A 515 -25.28 4.98 3.68
N ASP A 516 -26.00 5.35 2.62
CA ASP A 516 -27.21 6.17 2.70
C ASP A 516 -28.29 5.46 3.52
N ALA A 517 -28.59 4.21 3.17
CA ALA A 517 -29.64 3.45 3.83
C ALA A 517 -29.34 3.24 5.32
N VAL A 518 -28.06 3.08 5.69
CA VAL A 518 -27.64 2.95 7.08
C VAL A 518 -27.79 4.26 7.84
N VAL A 519 -27.31 5.38 7.27
CA VAL A 519 -27.41 6.70 7.91
C VAL A 519 -28.87 7.11 8.07
N ASP A 520 -29.67 7.01 7.01
CA ASP A 520 -31.09 7.40 7.00
C ASP A 520 -31.89 6.60 8.04
N HIS A 521 -31.69 5.28 8.09
CA HIS A 521 -32.36 4.41 9.07
C HIS A 521 -32.01 4.79 10.50
N LEU A 522 -30.71 4.93 10.81
CA LEU A 522 -30.26 5.22 12.18
C LEU A 522 -30.68 6.61 12.64
N VAL A 523 -30.66 7.62 11.75
CA VAL A 523 -31.18 8.95 12.06
C VAL A 523 -32.68 8.89 12.35
N GLY A 524 -33.46 8.20 11.51
CA GLY A 524 -34.89 8.00 11.71
C GLY A 524 -35.22 7.30 13.03
N ALA A 525 -34.52 6.20 13.32
CA ALA A 525 -34.72 5.41 14.54
C ALA A 525 -34.39 6.17 15.83
N VAL A 526 -33.39 7.07 15.80
CA VAL A 526 -33.13 7.94 16.95
C VAL A 526 -34.19 9.03 17.08
N GLN A 527 -34.65 9.61 15.97
CA GLN A 527 -35.65 10.66 15.97
C GLN A 527 -37.03 10.18 16.43
N ASP A 528 -37.40 8.94 16.10
CA ASP A 528 -38.67 8.32 16.53
C ASP A 528 -38.59 7.64 17.91
N GLY A 529 -37.38 7.55 18.48
CA GLY A 529 -37.13 7.00 19.82
C GLY A 529 -37.00 5.47 19.88
N SER A 530 -36.96 4.78 18.74
CA SER A 530 -36.72 3.33 18.67
C SER A 530 -35.25 2.94 18.84
N PHE A 531 -34.32 3.89 18.76
CA PHE A 531 -32.89 3.68 19.00
C PHE A 531 -32.30 4.76 19.94
N ASP A 532 -31.51 4.33 20.92
CA ASP A 532 -30.96 5.21 21.96
C ASP A 532 -29.71 5.96 21.48
N GLU A 533 -29.83 7.28 21.33
CA GLU A 533 -28.72 8.17 20.94
C GLU A 533 -27.48 8.03 21.84
N ARG A 534 -27.63 7.61 23.10
CA ARG A 534 -26.49 7.40 24.02
C ARG A 534 -25.53 6.33 23.52
N ILE A 535 -26.02 5.33 22.79
CA ILE A 535 -25.21 4.28 22.17
C ILE A 535 -24.31 4.89 21.11
N ILE A 536 -24.90 5.63 20.15
CA ILE A 536 -24.16 6.38 19.12
C ILE A 536 -23.10 7.28 19.75
N ASN A 537 -23.46 8.03 20.78
CA ASN A 537 -22.53 8.95 21.44
C ASN A 537 -21.39 8.28 22.18
N ALA A 538 -21.60 7.07 22.71
CA ALA A 538 -20.54 6.30 23.33
C ALA A 538 -19.55 5.78 22.27
N SER A 539 -20.08 5.19 21.19
CA SER A 539 -19.27 4.68 20.09
C SER A 539 -18.49 5.78 19.38
N PHE A 540 -19.16 6.90 19.07
CA PHE A 540 -18.54 8.07 18.44
C PHE A 540 -17.34 8.58 19.25
N ARG A 541 -17.45 8.67 20.59
CA ARG A 541 -16.34 9.11 21.45
C ARG A 541 -15.13 8.18 21.35
N ARG A 542 -15.33 6.86 21.25
CA ARG A 542 -14.23 5.90 21.10
C ARG A 542 -13.57 6.03 19.73
N VAL A 543 -14.36 6.13 18.66
CA VAL A 543 -13.83 6.31 17.30
C VAL A 543 -13.09 7.63 17.16
N TRP A 544 -13.64 8.71 17.71
CA TRP A 544 -12.99 10.02 17.67
C TRP A 544 -11.69 10.05 18.48
N ALA A 545 -11.62 9.34 19.62
CA ALA A 545 -10.39 9.24 20.41
C ALA A 545 -9.22 8.63 19.61
N LEU A 546 -9.48 7.71 18.68
CA LEU A 546 -8.45 7.17 17.78
C LEU A 546 -7.87 8.27 16.87
N LYS A 547 -8.73 9.15 16.34
CA LYS A 547 -8.30 10.31 15.52
C LYS A 547 -7.50 11.30 16.34
N THR A 548 -7.99 11.61 17.55
CA THR A 548 -7.28 12.49 18.50
C THR A 548 -5.87 11.97 18.77
N ARG A 549 -5.70 10.67 19.03
CA ARG A 549 -4.37 10.08 19.26
C ARG A 549 -3.43 10.22 18.07
N MET A 550 -3.94 10.09 16.83
CA MET A 550 -3.14 10.33 15.63
C MET A 550 -2.68 11.79 15.54
N MET A 551 -3.57 12.74 15.81
CA MET A 551 -3.25 14.18 15.80
C MET A 551 -2.30 14.58 16.93
N GLU A 552 -2.50 14.06 18.14
CA GLU A 552 -1.61 14.30 19.29
C GLU A 552 -0.20 13.80 19.02
N ARG A 553 -0.07 12.66 18.33
CA ARG A 553 1.22 12.04 18.06
C ARG A 553 1.97 12.68 16.89
N PHE A 554 1.28 12.99 15.80
CA PHE A 554 1.90 13.37 14.52
C PHE A 554 1.54 14.79 14.05
N GLY A 555 0.68 15.49 14.79
CA GLY A 555 0.12 16.78 14.42
C GLY A 555 -1.19 16.67 13.64
N GLU A 556 -2.00 17.73 13.67
CA GLU A 556 -3.34 17.77 13.06
C GLU A 556 -3.34 17.51 11.55
N GLY A 557 -2.26 17.88 10.85
CA GLY A 557 -2.11 17.68 9.41
C GLY A 557 -1.86 16.24 8.96
N VAL A 558 -1.67 15.29 9.89
CA VAL A 558 -1.23 13.91 9.57
C VAL A 558 -2.12 13.19 8.56
N PHE A 559 -3.41 13.50 8.57
CA PHE A 559 -4.38 12.91 7.64
C PHE A 559 -4.26 13.46 6.21
N LEU A 560 -3.82 14.71 6.06
CA LEU A 560 -3.62 15.35 4.74
C LEU A 560 -2.26 15.02 4.15
N ASP A 561 -1.24 14.88 5.01
CA ASP A 561 0.14 14.55 4.63
C ASP A 561 0.67 13.41 5.50
N ALA A 562 0.62 12.20 4.93
CA ALA A 562 1.21 10.99 5.51
C ALA A 562 2.70 11.17 5.85
N GLY A 563 3.40 12.08 5.15
CA GLY A 563 4.79 12.46 5.40
C GLY A 563 5.08 12.98 6.80
N LEU A 564 4.06 13.49 7.51
CA LEU A 564 4.15 13.94 8.90
C LEU A 564 4.27 12.76 9.88
N ALA A 565 3.58 11.65 9.60
CA ALA A 565 3.76 10.41 10.36
C ALA A 565 5.02 9.68 9.90
N MET A 566 5.18 9.50 8.58
CA MET A 566 6.31 8.77 8.03
C MET A 566 6.64 9.17 6.60
N LYS A 567 7.94 9.29 6.30
CA LYS A 567 8.41 9.69 4.97
C LYS A 567 8.17 8.59 3.93
N PRO A 568 7.80 8.95 2.68
CA PRO A 568 7.67 7.98 1.58
C PRO A 568 8.92 7.15 1.29
N THR A 569 10.11 7.61 1.71
CA THR A 569 11.37 6.86 1.59
C THR A 569 11.42 5.58 2.43
N GLU A 570 10.54 5.44 3.42
CA GLU A 570 10.41 4.19 4.18
C GLU A 570 9.76 3.07 3.38
N LEU A 571 8.99 3.40 2.33
CA LEU A 571 8.37 2.41 1.47
C LEU A 571 9.43 1.64 0.66
N ARG A 572 9.54 0.33 0.92
CA ARG A 572 10.30 -0.64 0.10
C ARG A 572 11.77 -0.32 -0.06
N ASN A 573 12.43 0.00 1.05
CA ASN A 573 13.88 0.02 1.07
C ASN A 573 14.45 -1.42 1.05
N ASP A 574 15.69 -1.57 0.57
CA ASP A 574 16.35 -2.87 0.42
C ASP A 574 16.59 -3.57 1.77
N ARG A 575 16.72 -2.79 2.85
CA ARG A 575 16.94 -3.29 4.21
C ARG A 575 15.72 -4.04 4.73
N ASN A 576 14.52 -3.50 4.52
CA ASN A 576 13.26 -4.12 4.95
C ASN A 576 13.07 -5.48 4.26
N ARG A 577 13.32 -5.54 2.94
CA ARG A 577 13.24 -6.79 2.17
C ARG A 577 14.24 -7.83 2.63
N LYS A 578 15.45 -7.41 2.98
CA LYS A 578 16.49 -8.31 3.50
C LYS A 578 16.04 -8.98 4.80
N ILE A 579 15.37 -8.24 5.70
CA ILE A 579 14.84 -8.80 6.95
C ILE A 579 13.75 -9.84 6.65
N ALA A 580 12.84 -9.58 5.71
CA ALA A 580 11.83 -10.57 5.29
C ALA A 580 12.45 -11.84 4.68
N ASP A 581 13.49 -11.69 3.84
CA ASP A 581 14.25 -12.80 3.26
C ASP A 581 15.04 -13.58 4.33
N GLU A 582 15.60 -12.91 5.34
CA GLU A 582 16.31 -13.52 6.48
C GLU A 582 15.35 -14.36 7.34
N ILE A 583 14.23 -13.77 7.77
CA ILE A 583 13.18 -14.46 8.51
C ILE A 583 12.73 -15.71 7.74
N SER A 584 12.36 -15.54 6.47
CA SER A 584 11.86 -16.66 5.65
C SER A 584 12.90 -17.77 5.48
N PHE A 585 14.19 -17.42 5.35
CA PHE A 585 15.26 -18.42 5.23
C PHE A 585 15.48 -19.22 6.52
N GLU A 586 15.34 -18.58 7.69
CA GLU A 586 15.49 -19.22 9.00
C GLU A 586 14.29 -20.12 9.34
N THR A 587 13.10 -19.88 8.77
CA THR A 587 11.88 -20.66 9.10
C THR A 587 11.69 -21.92 8.27
N VAL A 588 12.31 -22.04 7.08
CA VAL A 588 12.21 -23.26 6.26
C VAL A 588 12.71 -24.47 7.05
N ARG A 589 11.92 -25.54 7.10
CA ARG A 589 12.25 -26.81 7.77
C ARG A 589 12.27 -27.98 6.80
N ILE A 590 13.15 -28.94 7.05
CA ILE A 590 13.05 -30.28 6.48
C ILE A 590 12.03 -31.04 7.34
N LEU A 591 10.96 -31.52 6.72
CA LEU A 591 9.95 -32.35 7.40
C LEU A 591 10.32 -33.83 7.35
N SER A 592 10.88 -34.29 6.23
CA SER A 592 11.27 -35.69 6.02
C SER A 592 12.36 -35.81 4.94
N GLY A 593 13.07 -36.93 4.96
CA GLY A 593 14.18 -37.21 4.06
C GLY A 593 15.47 -36.46 4.42
N HIS A 594 16.51 -36.66 3.62
CA HIS A 594 17.78 -35.97 3.76
C HIS A 594 18.22 -35.36 2.42
N PRO A 595 18.90 -34.20 2.37
CA PRO A 595 19.35 -33.61 1.11
C PRO A 595 20.21 -34.55 0.25
N SER A 596 21.00 -35.44 0.84
CA SER A 596 21.78 -36.46 0.11
C SER A 596 20.93 -37.50 -0.59
N ASP A 597 19.70 -37.70 -0.13
CA ASP A 597 18.77 -38.69 -0.70
C ASP A 597 18.01 -38.10 -1.90
N SER A 598 18.17 -36.80 -2.12
CA SER A 598 17.67 -36.12 -3.31
C SER A 598 18.71 -36.09 -4.43
N GLU A 599 18.24 -35.96 -5.66
CA GLU A 599 19.10 -35.80 -6.84
C GLU A 599 19.65 -34.36 -7.00
N LEU A 600 19.67 -33.56 -5.92
CA LEU A 600 20.19 -32.19 -5.91
C LEU A 600 21.69 -32.12 -6.20
N SER A 601 22.47 -33.17 -5.89
CA SER A 601 23.89 -33.27 -6.25
C SER A 601 24.14 -33.28 -7.76
N ARG A 602 23.11 -33.59 -8.56
CA ARG A 602 23.17 -33.55 -10.03
C ARG A 602 22.74 -32.20 -10.61
N VAL A 603 22.38 -31.23 -9.76
CA VAL A 603 22.04 -29.86 -10.16
C VAL A 603 23.29 -29.00 -10.04
N ASP A 604 23.59 -28.25 -11.10
CA ASP A 604 24.68 -27.27 -11.06
C ASP A 604 24.33 -26.15 -10.07
N ALA A 605 25.08 -26.05 -8.97
CA ALA A 605 24.72 -25.18 -7.85
C ALA A 605 24.79 -23.67 -8.18
N ASP A 606 25.51 -23.27 -9.23
CA ASP A 606 25.65 -21.86 -9.62
C ASP A 606 24.62 -21.45 -10.66
N THR A 607 24.29 -22.33 -11.60
CA THR A 607 23.41 -22.03 -12.72
C THR A 607 22.01 -22.62 -12.56
N GLY A 608 21.83 -23.63 -11.72
CA GLY A 608 20.61 -24.42 -11.56
C GLY A 608 20.35 -25.41 -12.69
N LYS A 609 21.34 -25.62 -13.58
CA LYS A 609 21.21 -26.56 -14.70
C LYS A 609 20.92 -27.96 -14.16
N GLY A 610 19.87 -28.59 -14.69
CA GLY A 610 19.42 -29.92 -14.26
C GLY A 610 18.24 -29.90 -13.27
N LEU A 611 17.76 -28.73 -12.87
CA LEU A 611 16.57 -28.58 -12.03
C LEU A 611 15.33 -28.20 -12.83
N LEU A 612 14.22 -28.88 -12.56
CA LEU A 612 12.87 -28.47 -12.92
C LEU A 612 12.10 -28.08 -11.66
N GLY A 613 11.76 -26.80 -11.50
CA GLY A 613 10.86 -26.33 -10.46
C GLY A 613 9.43 -26.21 -10.99
N ILE A 614 8.48 -26.86 -10.32
CA ILE A 614 7.06 -26.85 -10.66
C ILE A 614 6.29 -26.21 -9.50
N THR A 615 5.68 -25.05 -9.71
CA THR A 615 4.73 -24.47 -8.76
C THR A 615 3.32 -24.96 -9.09
N ILE A 616 2.58 -25.45 -8.09
CA ILE A 616 1.19 -25.88 -8.27
C ILE A 616 0.29 -24.92 -7.50
N LEU A 617 -0.53 -24.17 -8.23
CA LEU A 617 -1.47 -23.19 -7.67
C LEU A 617 -2.86 -23.81 -7.69
N ALA A 618 -3.55 -23.78 -6.56
CA ALA A 618 -4.93 -24.28 -6.47
C ALA A 618 -5.94 -23.41 -7.25
N ASN A 619 -5.65 -22.12 -7.45
CA ASN A 619 -6.52 -21.14 -8.09
C ASN A 619 -5.68 -20.04 -8.76
N GLU A 620 -6.16 -19.48 -9.88
CA GLU A 620 -5.60 -18.26 -10.50
C GLU A 620 -6.24 -17.01 -9.87
N ASN A 621 -5.88 -16.67 -8.64
CA ASN A 621 -6.42 -15.46 -8.02
C ASN A 621 -5.64 -14.21 -8.48
N HIS A 622 -6.05 -13.59 -9.58
CA HIS A 622 -5.39 -12.41 -10.17
C HIS A 622 -5.34 -11.17 -9.25
N ALA A 623 -6.10 -11.17 -8.15
CA ALA A 623 -6.20 -10.05 -7.23
C ALA A 623 -5.22 -10.09 -6.03
N ASP A 624 -4.64 -11.25 -5.67
CA ASP A 624 -3.70 -11.34 -4.53
C ASP A 624 -2.35 -10.69 -4.89
N PRO A 625 -1.99 -9.53 -4.31
CA PRO A 625 -0.75 -8.83 -4.66
C PRO A 625 0.49 -9.54 -4.09
N THR A 626 0.32 -10.56 -3.24
CA THR A 626 1.40 -11.30 -2.57
C THR A 626 1.70 -12.67 -3.17
N GLY A 627 0.87 -13.13 -4.12
CA GLY A 627 1.09 -14.39 -4.82
C GLY A 627 2.41 -14.40 -5.58
N SER A 628 3.11 -15.55 -5.56
CA SER A 628 4.41 -15.71 -6.20
C SER A 628 4.64 -17.17 -6.63
N THR A 629 5.77 -17.44 -7.27
CA THR A 629 6.14 -18.76 -7.81
C THR A 629 7.63 -19.05 -7.61
N LEU A 630 8.01 -20.32 -7.80
CA LEU A 630 9.42 -20.70 -7.87
C LEU A 630 10.14 -19.98 -9.02
N GLU A 631 9.45 -19.71 -10.14
CA GLU A 631 10.03 -19.01 -11.28
C GLU A 631 10.45 -17.58 -10.92
N GLU A 632 9.54 -16.83 -10.29
CA GLU A 632 9.80 -15.45 -9.88
C GLU A 632 10.96 -15.37 -8.87
N ALA A 633 10.99 -16.29 -7.91
CA ALA A 633 12.05 -16.35 -6.90
C ALA A 633 13.39 -16.83 -7.49
N GLY A 634 13.35 -17.85 -8.36
CA GLY A 634 14.51 -18.62 -8.79
C GLY A 634 15.22 -18.07 -10.01
N SER A 635 14.53 -17.40 -10.93
CA SER A 635 15.10 -16.98 -12.22
C SER A 635 16.31 -16.04 -12.09
N SER A 636 16.37 -15.25 -11.02
CA SER A 636 17.52 -14.37 -10.73
C SER A 636 18.74 -15.11 -10.13
N LEU A 637 18.50 -16.22 -9.42
CA LEU A 637 19.53 -17.01 -8.74
C LEU A 637 20.06 -18.15 -9.63
N TRP A 638 19.18 -18.79 -10.39
CA TRP A 638 19.44 -19.99 -11.19
C TRP A 638 18.88 -19.80 -12.61
N ARG A 639 19.69 -19.18 -13.46
CA ARG A 639 19.33 -18.79 -14.83
C ARG A 639 19.15 -19.95 -15.80
N SER A 640 19.69 -21.12 -15.48
CA SER A 640 19.63 -22.34 -16.31
C SER A 640 18.70 -23.40 -15.75
N ALA A 641 18.04 -23.15 -14.61
CA ALA A 641 16.94 -23.98 -14.13
C ALA A 641 15.72 -23.81 -15.03
N THR A 642 14.91 -24.86 -15.14
CA THR A 642 13.62 -24.79 -15.83
C THR A 642 12.51 -24.59 -14.81
N TRP A 643 11.63 -23.62 -15.04
CA TRP A 643 10.52 -23.31 -14.15
C TRP A 643 9.19 -23.51 -14.87
N ARG A 644 8.21 -24.08 -14.19
CA ARG A 644 6.85 -24.29 -14.70
C ARG A 644 5.84 -24.00 -13.60
N THR A 645 4.65 -23.59 -14.01
CA THR A 645 3.51 -23.40 -13.12
C THR A 645 2.34 -24.23 -13.65
N ILE A 646 1.61 -24.87 -12.76
CA ILE A 646 0.39 -25.61 -13.07
C ILE A 646 -0.76 -25.01 -12.25
N THR A 647 -1.84 -24.70 -12.93
CA THR A 647 -3.12 -24.17 -12.42
C THR A 647 -4.26 -25.12 -12.84
N PRO A 648 -5.47 -25.02 -12.24
CA PRO A 648 -6.64 -25.76 -12.70
C PRO A 648 -6.95 -25.55 -14.19
N GLU A 649 -6.60 -24.40 -14.74
CA GLU A 649 -6.85 -23.99 -16.13
C GLU A 649 -5.75 -24.45 -17.10
N THR A 650 -4.59 -24.90 -16.59
CA THR A 650 -3.47 -25.35 -17.43
C THR A 650 -3.90 -26.50 -18.36
N PRO A 651 -3.77 -26.36 -19.70
CA PRO A 651 -4.25 -27.35 -20.66
C PRO A 651 -3.64 -28.75 -20.47
N ALA A 652 -4.43 -29.80 -20.72
CA ALA A 652 -3.98 -31.19 -20.55
C ALA A 652 -2.71 -31.54 -21.35
N ALA A 653 -2.57 -31.01 -22.56
CA ALA A 653 -1.38 -31.21 -23.39
C ALA A 653 -0.12 -30.57 -22.76
N GLU A 654 -0.27 -29.40 -22.13
CA GLU A 654 0.81 -28.74 -21.42
C GLU A 654 1.18 -29.49 -20.14
N ARG A 655 0.18 -29.95 -19.37
CA ARG A 655 0.42 -30.82 -18.20
C ARG A 655 1.21 -32.07 -18.60
N ALA A 656 0.82 -32.74 -19.69
CA ALA A 656 1.53 -33.90 -20.21
C ALA A 656 2.98 -33.58 -20.63
N ALA A 657 3.22 -32.42 -21.24
CA ALA A 657 4.56 -31.97 -21.58
C ALA A 657 5.44 -31.71 -20.35
N ILE A 658 4.87 -31.11 -19.29
CA ILE A 658 5.57 -30.89 -18.01
C ILE A 658 5.91 -32.22 -17.35
N ILE A 659 4.98 -33.18 -17.31
CA ILE A 659 5.23 -34.53 -16.77
C ILE A 659 6.35 -35.23 -17.55
N SER A 660 6.30 -35.20 -18.89
CA SER A 660 7.34 -35.80 -19.73
C SER A 660 8.70 -35.13 -19.55
N LEU A 661 8.73 -33.83 -19.25
CA LEU A 661 9.96 -33.12 -18.90
C LEU A 661 10.48 -33.58 -17.54
N ALA A 662 9.62 -33.74 -16.53
CA ALA A 662 10.00 -34.23 -15.21
C ALA A 662 10.72 -35.58 -15.25
N ASP A 663 10.31 -36.49 -16.16
CA ASP A 663 10.96 -37.79 -16.37
C ASP A 663 12.42 -37.70 -16.87
N ARG A 664 12.79 -36.59 -17.50
CA ARG A 664 14.13 -36.40 -18.10
C ARG A 664 15.05 -35.53 -17.24
N MET A 665 14.53 -34.89 -16.21
CA MET A 665 15.26 -33.91 -15.43
C MET A 665 15.99 -34.58 -14.26
N PRO A 666 17.26 -34.22 -13.99
CA PRO A 666 18.01 -34.76 -12.86
C PRO A 666 17.29 -34.59 -11.53
N CYS A 667 16.76 -33.41 -11.24
CA CYS A 667 16.01 -33.11 -10.02
C CYS A 667 14.73 -32.33 -10.34
N VAL A 668 13.63 -32.72 -9.70
CA VAL A 668 12.33 -32.06 -9.84
C VAL A 668 11.88 -31.57 -8.48
N VAL A 669 11.64 -30.26 -8.35
CA VAL A 669 11.08 -29.64 -7.16
C VAL A 669 9.62 -29.34 -7.41
N VAL A 670 8.73 -29.96 -6.65
CA VAL A 670 7.29 -29.72 -6.73
C VAL A 670 6.87 -28.88 -5.53
N ALA A 671 6.31 -27.70 -5.79
CA ALA A 671 5.94 -26.71 -4.79
C ALA A 671 4.43 -26.42 -4.83
N PRO A 672 3.60 -27.25 -4.18
CA PRO A 672 2.19 -26.95 -4.03
C PRO A 672 1.98 -25.76 -3.09
N VAL A 673 1.15 -24.83 -3.53
CA VAL A 673 0.74 -23.65 -2.78
C VAL A 673 -0.61 -23.92 -2.13
N VAL A 674 -0.62 -23.93 -0.80
CA VAL A 674 -1.83 -24.05 0.01
C VAL A 674 -1.93 -22.81 0.87
N LYS A 675 -2.96 -22.00 0.62
CA LYS A 675 -3.19 -20.75 1.34
C LYS A 675 -4.47 -20.86 2.16
N PRO A 676 -4.53 -20.20 3.34
CA PRO A 676 -5.82 -19.85 3.92
C PRO A 676 -6.59 -19.00 2.91
N ALA A 677 -7.85 -19.33 2.65
CA ALA A 677 -8.62 -18.62 1.65
C ALA A 677 -10.05 -18.41 2.12
N ALA A 678 -10.41 -17.14 2.31
CA ALA A 678 -11.79 -16.69 2.31
C ALA A 678 -12.32 -16.82 0.87
N TRP A 679 -13.54 -17.34 0.69
CA TRP A 679 -14.24 -17.44 -0.61
C TRP A 679 -13.64 -18.42 -1.64
N HIS A 680 -12.68 -19.28 -1.27
CA HIS A 680 -12.04 -20.22 -2.19
C HIS A 680 -11.78 -21.58 -1.53
N GLN A 681 -11.57 -22.61 -2.35
CA GLN A 681 -11.21 -23.94 -1.88
C GLN A 681 -9.88 -23.93 -1.09
N TYR A 682 -9.92 -24.43 0.15
CA TYR A 682 -8.72 -24.68 0.93
C TYR A 682 -8.03 -25.97 0.48
N GLY A 683 -6.70 -25.92 0.33
CA GLY A 683 -5.92 -27.03 -0.20
C GLY A 683 -5.94 -27.13 -1.72
N LEU A 684 -5.42 -28.24 -2.24
CA LEU A 684 -5.45 -28.54 -3.69
C LEU A 684 -6.81 -29.16 -4.09
N THR A 685 -7.20 -29.01 -5.35
CA THR A 685 -8.29 -29.81 -5.93
C THR A 685 -7.89 -31.28 -6.05
N ASP A 686 -8.86 -32.21 -6.07
CA ASP A 686 -8.57 -33.65 -6.21
C ASP A 686 -7.73 -33.96 -7.46
N ASP A 687 -8.04 -33.31 -8.58
CA ASP A 687 -7.25 -33.43 -9.82
C ASP A 687 -5.79 -32.99 -9.64
N LEU A 688 -5.56 -31.87 -8.95
CA LEU A 688 -4.22 -31.38 -8.67
C LEU A 688 -3.52 -32.27 -7.63
N LYS A 689 -4.22 -32.83 -6.65
CA LYS A 689 -3.64 -33.81 -5.71
C LYS A 689 -3.16 -35.05 -6.45
N ILE A 690 -4.00 -35.64 -7.31
CA ILE A 690 -3.63 -36.81 -8.12
C ILE A 690 -2.42 -36.50 -9.00
N LEU A 691 -2.43 -35.36 -9.68
CA LEU A 691 -1.31 -34.90 -10.50
C LEU A 691 -0.01 -34.76 -9.67
N THR A 692 -0.10 -34.14 -8.50
CA THR A 692 1.04 -33.90 -7.61
C THR A 692 1.59 -35.22 -7.08
N SER A 693 0.74 -36.14 -6.62
CA SER A 693 1.14 -37.48 -6.18
C SER A 693 1.80 -38.27 -7.30
N ASN A 694 1.27 -38.19 -8.53
CA ASN A 694 1.89 -38.81 -9.70
C ASN A 694 3.26 -38.23 -10.01
N LEU A 695 3.47 -36.92 -9.81
CA LEU A 695 4.78 -36.28 -9.95
C LEU A 695 5.77 -36.83 -8.91
N LEU A 696 5.37 -36.79 -7.63
CA LEU A 696 6.18 -37.18 -6.48
C LEU A 696 6.53 -38.67 -6.40
N GLY A 697 5.82 -39.54 -7.13
CA GLY A 697 6.16 -40.97 -7.22
C GLY A 697 7.53 -41.27 -7.86
N ARG A 698 8.26 -40.27 -8.35
CA ARG A 698 9.61 -40.43 -8.90
C ARG A 698 10.66 -40.25 -7.80
N SER A 699 11.74 -41.02 -7.88
CA SER A 699 12.84 -40.96 -6.91
C SER A 699 13.65 -39.66 -6.94
N ASN A 700 13.49 -38.82 -7.97
CA ASN A 700 14.20 -37.55 -8.14
C ASN A 700 13.39 -36.33 -7.68
N CYS A 701 12.30 -36.53 -6.92
CA CYS A 701 11.38 -35.46 -6.54
C CYS A 701 11.60 -34.94 -5.12
N VAL A 702 11.72 -33.62 -5.00
CA VAL A 702 11.67 -32.85 -3.75
C VAL A 702 10.31 -32.19 -3.63
N LEU A 703 9.64 -32.34 -2.48
CA LEU A 703 8.42 -31.62 -2.15
C LEU A 703 8.78 -30.35 -1.37
N ALA A 704 8.27 -29.20 -1.80
CA ALA A 704 8.40 -27.93 -1.08
C ALA A 704 7.03 -27.36 -0.76
N CYS A 705 6.51 -27.63 0.44
CA CYS A 705 5.22 -27.14 0.90
C CYS A 705 5.26 -25.61 1.06
N MET A 706 4.52 -24.91 0.19
CA MET A 706 4.35 -23.45 0.23
C MET A 706 3.04 -23.13 0.95
N GLY A 707 3.05 -23.28 2.27
CA GLY A 707 1.83 -23.27 3.09
C GLY A 707 1.95 -24.16 4.32
N PRO A 708 0.83 -24.69 4.85
CA PRO A 708 0.81 -25.61 5.97
C PRO A 708 1.58 -26.90 5.67
N SER A 709 2.10 -27.56 6.72
CA SER A 709 2.78 -28.84 6.57
C SER A 709 1.85 -30.01 6.26
N SER A 710 0.57 -29.91 6.61
CA SER A 710 -0.44 -30.98 6.46
C SER A 710 -0.60 -31.47 5.01
N ILE A 711 -0.30 -30.63 4.01
CA ILE A 711 -0.30 -31.05 2.60
C ILE A 711 0.71 -32.18 2.32
N ALA A 712 1.77 -32.29 3.13
CA ALA A 712 2.74 -33.38 3.01
C ALA A 712 2.14 -34.74 3.43
N ASP A 713 1.19 -34.76 4.36
CA ASP A 713 0.52 -35.98 4.81
C ASP A 713 -0.39 -36.55 3.70
N GLU A 714 -0.91 -35.67 2.83
CA GLU A 714 -1.71 -36.04 1.66
C GLU A 714 -0.86 -36.44 0.43
N LEU A 715 0.44 -36.11 0.44
CA LEU A 715 1.35 -36.25 -0.70
C LEU A 715 2.62 -37.06 -0.32
N PRO A 716 2.48 -38.35 0.06
CA PRO A 716 3.63 -39.16 0.43
C PRO A 716 4.56 -39.42 -0.77
N ASN A 717 5.79 -39.85 -0.48
CA ASN A 717 6.80 -40.39 -1.41
C ASN A 717 7.87 -39.44 -1.97
N ALA A 718 8.01 -38.21 -1.49
CA ALA A 718 9.14 -37.36 -1.87
C ALA A 718 10.47 -37.82 -1.22
N SER A 719 11.59 -37.67 -1.93
CA SER A 719 12.93 -38.01 -1.39
C SER A 719 13.40 -37.02 -0.32
N LEU A 720 12.90 -35.79 -0.39
CA LEU A 720 13.10 -34.71 0.56
C LEU A 720 11.84 -33.87 0.62
N THR A 721 11.37 -33.55 1.82
CA THR A 721 10.23 -32.64 2.02
C THR A 721 10.67 -31.42 2.81
N LEU A 722 10.43 -30.24 2.24
CA LEU A 722 10.64 -28.94 2.86
C LEU A 722 9.29 -28.27 3.14
N CYS A 723 9.21 -27.48 4.21
CA CYS A 723 8.07 -26.60 4.48
C CYS A 723 8.54 -25.17 4.71
N ALA A 724 7.95 -24.24 3.96
CA ALA A 724 8.24 -22.81 4.05
C ALA A 724 7.30 -22.06 4.99
N TRP A 725 6.18 -22.66 5.40
CA TRP A 725 5.15 -22.06 6.26
C TRP A 725 4.53 -20.79 5.70
N SER A 726 4.75 -20.49 4.42
CA SER A 726 4.18 -19.36 3.70
C SER A 726 4.46 -19.48 2.21
N ASP A 727 3.68 -18.75 1.43
CA ASP A 727 3.60 -18.75 -0.04
C ASP A 727 3.99 -17.39 -0.66
N VAL A 728 4.56 -16.49 0.14
CA VAL A 728 5.01 -15.18 -0.36
C VAL A 728 6.38 -15.27 -1.01
N LEU A 729 6.73 -14.28 -1.84
CA LEU A 729 8.01 -14.24 -2.57
C LEU A 729 9.26 -14.47 -1.68
N PRO A 730 9.41 -13.84 -0.49
CA PRO A 730 10.51 -14.16 0.43
C PRO A 730 10.62 -15.64 0.81
N SER A 731 9.49 -16.34 0.96
CA SER A 731 9.43 -17.77 1.29
C SER A 731 9.81 -18.64 0.10
N PHE A 732 9.37 -18.31 -1.11
CA PHE A 732 9.86 -18.99 -2.32
C PHE A 732 11.37 -18.80 -2.50
N ARG A 733 11.89 -17.59 -2.28
CA ARG A 733 13.34 -17.32 -2.32
C ARG A 733 14.09 -18.12 -1.26
N ALA A 734 13.52 -18.24 -0.06
CA ALA A 734 14.10 -19.05 1.00
C ALA A 734 14.23 -20.52 0.59
N VAL A 735 13.19 -21.11 -0.01
CA VAL A 735 13.23 -22.47 -0.54
C VAL A 735 14.31 -22.62 -1.61
N VAL A 736 14.34 -21.75 -2.62
CA VAL A 736 15.37 -21.81 -3.68
C VAL A 736 16.77 -21.69 -3.10
N ARG A 737 16.98 -20.79 -2.13
CA ARG A 737 18.28 -20.64 -1.45
C ARG A 737 18.68 -21.89 -0.67
N LYS A 738 17.74 -22.56 0.02
CA LYS A 738 18.02 -23.83 0.72
C LYS A 738 18.42 -24.93 -0.26
N LEU A 739 17.66 -25.07 -1.35
CA LEU A 739 17.98 -26.02 -2.42
C LEU A 739 19.37 -25.76 -3.00
N ARG A 740 19.75 -24.50 -3.18
CA ARG A 740 21.10 -24.12 -3.61
C ARG A 740 22.17 -24.51 -2.61
N THR A 741 21.95 -24.26 -1.32
CA THR A 741 22.87 -24.71 -0.26
C THR A 741 23.03 -26.22 -0.27
N PHE A 742 21.96 -26.96 -0.48
CA PHE A 742 22.00 -28.42 -0.57
C PHE A 742 22.78 -28.90 -1.79
N ALA A 743 22.49 -28.37 -2.99
CA ALA A 743 23.21 -28.70 -4.21
C ALA A 743 24.72 -28.37 -4.14
N SER A 744 25.13 -27.38 -3.34
CA SER A 744 26.55 -27.10 -3.09
C SER A 744 27.21 -28.02 -2.07
N ALA A 745 26.42 -28.69 -1.21
CA ALA A 745 26.91 -29.47 -0.08
C ALA A 745 26.92 -30.99 -0.34
N THR A 746 26.08 -31.45 -1.28
CA THR A 746 25.98 -32.83 -1.76
C THR A 746 26.77 -33.02 -3.03
#